data_AF-A0A3K0QDV1-F1
#
_entry.id   AF-A0A3K0QDV1-F1
#
_cell.length_a   1.000
_cell.length_b   1.000
_cell.length_c   1.000
_cell.angle_alpha   90.00
_cell.angle_beta   90.00
_cell.angle_gamma   90.00
#
_symmetry.space_group_name_H-M   'P 1'
#
loop_
_entity.id
_entity.type
_entity.pdbx_description
1 polymer ?
#
loop_
_entity_poly.entity_id
_entity_poly.type
_entity_poly.pdbx_seq_one_letter_code
_entity_poly.pdbx_strand_id
1 'polypeptide(L)'
;MYSSSRKRCPKTKWALKILTAAFLAASPAAKSAVNNAYDALIIEARKGNTQPALSWFAQKSTLSNNQIADWLQIALWAGQDKQVITVYNRYRHQQLPARGYAAVAVAYRNLQQWQNSLTLWQKALSLEPQNKDYQRGQILTLADAGHYDTALFKLKQLKSGAPDKANLLAEAYIYKLTGRYQDELRAMTESLPENASKQQYPTEYVLALRNNQLAAAIDDANLTPDIRADIHAELVRLSFMPTRSENERYAIADRALAQYAALEILWHDNPDRTAQYQRIQVDHLGALLTRDRYRDVISHYQRLKKTGQIIPPWALYWVASAYLKDQQPKKAQSIMTELFYNKETIATDLSDEELADLFYSHLESENYPGALTVTKHTINTSPPFLRLMGTPTSIPNDTWLQGHSFLSTVAKYSNDLPQAEIITRELAYNAPGNQGLRIDYASVLQARGWPRAAENELKKAEVIEPRNINLEVEQAWTALTLQEWQQAAVLTHDVVEREPQDPGVVRLKRAVDVHNLAELRIAGSTGIDAEGPDSGKHDVDLTTIVYSPPLNDNWRGFAGFGYADGQFSEGKGIVRDWLAGVEWRSRNIWLEAEYAERFFNHEHKPGARLSGWYDFNDNWRIGSQLERLSHRVPLRAMKNGVTGNSAQAYVRWYQNERRKYGVSWAFTDFSDSNQRHEVSIEGQERIWSSPYLIVDFLPNLYYEQNTEHDTPYYNPIKMFDIVPAFEASHLLWRSYENSWEQIFSAGVGASWQKHYGTDVVTQLGYGQRISWNDVIDAGATLRWEKRPYDGDREHNLYVEFDMTFRF
;
A
#
# COMPACT_ATOMS: atom_id res chain seq x y z
N MET A 1 -12.03 -11.94 10.95
CA MET A 1 -13.36 -12.56 10.74
C MET A 1 -13.22 -14.09 10.83
N TYR A 2 -14.24 -14.81 11.31
CA TYR A 2 -14.38 -16.27 11.47
C TYR A 2 -13.34 -17.07 12.30
N SER A 3 -13.55 -17.15 13.62
CA SER A 3 -13.03 -18.25 14.46
C SER A 3 -13.98 -19.45 14.37
N SER A 4 -13.56 -20.50 13.66
CA SER A 4 -14.23 -21.80 13.59
C SER A 4 -14.02 -22.61 14.88
N SER A 5 -14.46 -22.07 16.02
CA SER A 5 -14.56 -22.88 17.23
C SER A 5 -15.88 -23.64 17.20
N ARG A 6 -15.85 -24.96 16.93
CA ARG A 6 -16.94 -25.88 17.30
C ARG A 6 -17.14 -25.82 18.81
N LYS A 7 -17.91 -24.83 19.29
CA LYS A 7 -18.26 -24.67 20.70
C LYS A 7 -19.55 -25.44 20.97
N ARG A 8 -19.46 -26.36 21.94
CA ARG A 8 -20.58 -27.04 22.58
C ARG A 8 -21.73 -26.05 22.78
N CYS A 9 -22.92 -26.42 22.31
CA CYS A 9 -24.16 -25.65 22.45
C CYS A 9 -24.31 -25.18 23.91
N PRO A 10 -24.19 -23.87 24.22
CA PRO A 10 -24.37 -23.40 25.58
C PRO A 10 -25.85 -23.58 25.94
N LYS A 11 -26.12 -24.07 27.15
CA LYS A 11 -27.48 -24.10 27.71
C LYS A 11 -28.02 -22.66 27.75
N THR A 12 -28.74 -22.25 26.73
CA THR A 12 -29.37 -20.92 26.64
C THR A 12 -30.56 -20.89 27.59
N LYS A 13 -30.30 -20.48 28.84
CA LYS A 13 -31.30 -20.25 29.90
C LYS A 13 -32.47 -19.34 29.46
N TRP A 14 -32.30 -18.57 28.40
CA TRP A 14 -33.28 -17.64 27.83
C TRP A 14 -34.44 -18.32 27.08
N ALA A 15 -34.17 -19.29 26.20
CA ALA A 15 -35.23 -20.03 25.51
C ALA A 15 -36.07 -20.89 26.50
N LEU A 16 -35.48 -21.18 27.67
CA LEU A 16 -36.15 -21.76 28.84
C LEU A 16 -37.09 -20.76 29.52
N LYS A 17 -36.64 -19.51 29.71
CA LYS A 17 -37.39 -18.41 30.36
C LYS A 17 -38.61 -17.93 29.56
N ILE A 18 -38.51 -17.88 28.22
CA ILE A 18 -39.63 -17.47 27.34
C ILE A 18 -40.83 -18.42 27.50
N LEU A 19 -40.59 -19.72 27.63
CA LEU A 19 -41.64 -20.72 27.82
C LEU A 19 -42.11 -20.79 29.28
N THR A 20 -41.22 -20.76 30.27
CA THR A 20 -41.62 -20.85 31.69
C THR A 20 -42.48 -19.67 32.15
N ALA A 21 -42.23 -18.45 31.67
CA ALA A 21 -43.08 -17.28 31.96
C ALA A 21 -44.48 -17.38 31.34
N ALA A 22 -44.59 -17.98 30.15
CA ALA A 22 -45.88 -18.17 29.47
C ALA A 22 -46.73 -19.30 30.11
N PHE A 23 -46.09 -20.37 30.59
CA PHE A 23 -46.77 -21.45 31.31
C PHE A 23 -47.30 -21.04 32.69
N LEU A 24 -46.78 -19.96 33.28
CA LEU A 24 -47.32 -19.39 34.52
C LEU A 24 -48.66 -18.66 34.29
N ALA A 25 -48.94 -18.17 33.07
CA ALA A 25 -50.12 -17.36 32.75
C ALA A 25 -51.32 -18.16 32.20
N ALA A 26 -51.11 -19.31 31.57
CA ALA A 26 -52.12 -20.05 30.81
C ALA A 26 -52.95 -21.07 31.63
N SER A 27 -53.39 -20.73 32.85
CA SER A 27 -54.34 -21.58 33.61
C SER A 27 -55.62 -20.80 33.95
N PRO A 28 -56.80 -21.19 33.43
CA PRO A 28 -58.07 -20.65 33.90
C PRO A 28 -58.21 -20.93 35.40
N ALA A 29 -58.74 -19.96 36.14
CA ALA A 29 -59.17 -20.18 37.52
C ALA A 29 -60.27 -21.24 37.52
N ALA A 30 -59.94 -22.47 37.93
CA ALA A 30 -60.93 -23.50 38.19
C ALA A 30 -61.73 -23.08 39.42
N LYS A 31 -62.91 -22.47 39.21
CA LYS A 31 -63.96 -22.47 40.23
C LYS A 31 -64.56 -23.87 40.30
N SER A 32 -64.00 -24.74 41.12
CA SER A 32 -64.70 -25.92 41.62
C SER A 32 -64.60 -25.98 43.13
N ALA A 33 -65.73 -25.81 43.80
CA ALA A 33 -65.84 -25.90 45.24
C ALA A 33 -65.75 -27.36 45.71
N VAL A 34 -64.54 -27.92 45.82
CA VAL A 34 -64.16 -29.05 46.72
C VAL A 34 -62.64 -28.98 46.99
N ASN A 35 -62.22 -28.90 48.26
CA ASN A 35 -60.86 -28.94 48.86
C ASN A 35 -59.96 -27.68 48.88
N ASN A 36 -60.22 -26.82 49.86
CA ASN A 36 -59.43 -25.61 50.21
C ASN A 36 -57.91 -25.85 50.44
N ALA A 37 -57.48 -27.07 50.81
CA ALA A 37 -56.07 -27.38 51.09
C ALA A 37 -55.23 -27.69 49.83
N TYR A 38 -55.84 -28.26 48.78
CA TYR A 38 -55.14 -28.57 47.53
C TYR A 38 -54.85 -27.29 46.74
N ASP A 39 -55.86 -26.42 46.61
CA ASP A 39 -55.71 -25.15 45.89
C ASP A 39 -54.66 -24.24 46.54
N ALA A 40 -54.55 -24.27 47.88
CA ALA A 40 -53.49 -23.57 48.61
C ALA A 40 -52.09 -24.05 48.21
N LEU A 41 -51.89 -25.36 48.01
CA LEU A 41 -50.60 -25.92 47.55
C LEU A 41 -50.27 -25.47 46.12
N ILE A 42 -51.26 -25.40 45.24
CA ILE A 42 -51.06 -24.93 43.86
C ILE A 42 -50.74 -23.42 43.83
N ILE A 43 -51.42 -22.62 44.66
CA ILE A 43 -51.15 -21.18 44.79
C ILE A 43 -49.74 -20.93 45.33
N GLU A 44 -49.30 -21.67 46.35
CA GLU A 44 -47.94 -21.57 46.87
C GLU A 44 -46.87 -22.03 45.86
N ALA A 45 -47.16 -23.09 45.09
CA ALA A 45 -46.28 -23.52 44.02
C ALA A 45 -46.12 -22.46 42.91
N ARG A 46 -47.19 -21.72 42.59
CA ARG A 46 -47.14 -20.58 41.65
C ARG A 46 -46.30 -19.41 42.16
N LYS A 47 -46.19 -19.24 43.49
CA LYS A 47 -45.29 -18.26 44.12
C LYS A 47 -43.83 -18.73 44.19
N GLY A 48 -43.52 -19.92 43.69
CA GLY A 48 -42.17 -20.49 43.66
C GLY A 48 -41.88 -21.49 44.78
N ASN A 49 -42.80 -21.66 45.75
CA ASN A 49 -42.67 -22.67 46.81
C ASN A 49 -43.24 -24.01 46.34
N THR A 50 -42.50 -24.71 45.49
CA THR A 50 -42.97 -25.92 44.79
C THR A 50 -42.89 -27.20 45.63
N GLN A 51 -42.01 -27.26 46.64
CA GLN A 51 -41.74 -28.47 47.43
C GLN A 51 -42.95 -29.05 48.20
N PRO A 52 -43.82 -28.23 48.84
CA PRO A 52 -45.00 -28.75 49.53
C PRO A 52 -45.97 -29.46 48.58
N ALA A 53 -46.21 -28.90 47.39
CA ALA A 53 -47.06 -29.51 46.38
C ALA A 53 -46.45 -30.80 45.82
N LEU A 54 -45.15 -30.81 45.50
CA LEU A 54 -44.44 -31.99 45.00
C LEU A 54 -44.47 -33.15 46.00
N SER A 55 -44.30 -32.84 47.29
CA SER A 55 -44.37 -33.83 48.37
C SER A 55 -45.78 -34.40 48.52
N TRP A 56 -46.81 -33.55 48.41
CA TRP A 56 -48.21 -33.97 48.44
C TRP A 56 -48.56 -34.92 47.29
N PHE A 57 -48.12 -34.62 46.06
CA PHE A 57 -48.36 -35.49 44.91
C PHE A 57 -47.67 -36.85 45.05
N ALA A 58 -46.45 -36.88 45.60
CA ALA A 58 -45.69 -38.11 45.79
C ALA A 58 -46.33 -39.09 46.80
N GLN A 59 -47.13 -38.60 47.74
CA GLN A 59 -47.77 -39.39 48.80
C GLN A 59 -49.18 -39.90 48.44
N LYS A 60 -49.77 -39.44 47.33
CA LYS A 60 -51.11 -39.84 46.89
C LYS A 60 -51.06 -41.05 45.95
N SER A 61 -51.88 -42.06 46.25
CA SER A 61 -51.97 -43.31 45.46
C SER A 61 -52.86 -43.17 44.22
N THR A 62 -53.88 -42.30 44.26
CA THR A 62 -54.77 -42.00 43.14
C THR A 62 -54.82 -40.49 42.91
N LEU A 63 -54.58 -40.07 41.67
CA LEU A 63 -54.60 -38.67 41.24
C LEU A 63 -55.49 -38.55 40.00
N SER A 64 -56.22 -37.45 39.88
CA SER A 64 -56.97 -37.13 38.66
C SER A 64 -56.03 -36.67 37.54
N ASN A 65 -56.49 -36.73 36.28
CA ASN A 65 -55.71 -36.26 35.14
C ASN A 65 -55.25 -34.80 35.29
N ASN A 66 -56.05 -33.96 35.95
CA ASN A 66 -55.71 -32.56 36.24
C ASN A 66 -54.62 -32.45 37.32
N GLN A 67 -54.71 -33.26 38.38
CA GLN A 67 -53.70 -33.29 39.44
C GLN A 67 -52.35 -33.82 38.93
N ILE A 68 -52.37 -34.78 38.01
CA ILE A 68 -51.14 -35.27 37.36
C ILE A 68 -50.54 -34.18 36.47
N ALA A 69 -51.35 -33.43 35.73
CA ALA A 69 -50.86 -32.30 34.95
C ALA A 69 -50.28 -31.18 35.82
N ASP A 70 -50.90 -30.88 36.97
CA ASP A 70 -50.36 -29.94 37.96
C ASP A 70 -49.03 -30.43 38.52
N TRP A 71 -48.88 -31.73 38.82
CA TRP A 71 -47.62 -32.32 39.26
C TRP A 71 -46.52 -32.14 38.20
N LEU A 72 -46.82 -32.44 36.94
CA LEU A 72 -45.87 -32.29 35.82
C LEU A 72 -45.44 -30.82 35.64
N GLN A 73 -46.37 -29.87 35.73
CA GLN A 73 -46.05 -28.43 35.62
C GLN A 73 -45.22 -27.93 36.80
N ILE A 74 -45.60 -28.28 38.03
CA ILE A 74 -44.89 -27.82 39.23
C ILE A 74 -43.48 -28.44 39.30
N ALA A 75 -43.31 -29.69 38.89
CA ALA A 75 -41.99 -30.32 38.78
C ALA A 75 -41.13 -29.65 37.71
N LEU A 76 -41.72 -29.22 36.59
CA LEU A 76 -41.04 -28.43 35.58
C LEU A 76 -40.62 -27.05 36.12
N TRP A 77 -41.49 -26.37 36.85
CA TRP A 77 -41.17 -25.08 37.50
C TRP A 77 -40.03 -25.21 38.51
N ALA A 78 -39.94 -26.36 39.21
CA ALA A 78 -38.84 -26.68 40.11
C ALA A 78 -37.53 -27.06 39.38
N GLY A 79 -37.51 -27.09 38.04
CA GLY A 79 -36.35 -27.49 37.25
C GLY A 79 -36.04 -28.99 37.31
N GLN A 80 -37.01 -29.82 37.71
CA GLN A 80 -36.84 -31.26 37.90
C GLN A 80 -37.22 -32.05 36.63
N ASP A 81 -36.59 -31.74 35.49
CA ASP A 81 -36.94 -32.31 34.17
C ASP A 81 -36.97 -33.85 34.15
N LYS A 82 -36.03 -34.50 34.86
CA LYS A 82 -36.01 -35.97 34.99
C LYS A 82 -37.25 -36.51 35.71
N GLN A 83 -37.68 -35.82 36.77
CA GLN A 83 -38.87 -36.21 37.54
C GLN A 83 -40.14 -36.02 36.72
N VAL A 84 -40.24 -34.94 35.93
CA VAL A 84 -41.34 -34.71 34.98
C VAL A 84 -41.50 -35.92 34.05
N ILE A 85 -40.39 -36.42 33.49
CA ILE A 85 -40.41 -37.58 32.59
C ILE A 85 -40.75 -38.87 33.34
N THR A 86 -40.24 -39.08 34.56
CA THR A 86 -40.59 -40.23 35.39
C THR A 86 -42.08 -40.27 35.71
N VAL A 87 -42.65 -39.14 36.10
CA VAL A 87 -44.09 -39.00 36.40
C VAL A 87 -44.91 -39.20 35.13
N TYR A 88 -44.50 -38.63 34.01
CA TYR A 88 -45.17 -38.84 32.73
C TYR A 88 -45.18 -40.30 32.32
N ASN A 89 -44.04 -41.00 32.41
CA ASN A 89 -43.96 -42.42 32.07
C ASN A 89 -44.83 -43.30 32.97
N ARG A 90 -45.01 -42.93 34.24
CA ARG A 90 -45.91 -43.60 35.20
C ARG A 90 -47.38 -43.46 34.80
N TYR A 91 -47.79 -42.29 34.29
CA TYR A 91 -49.19 -41.98 33.98
C TYR A 91 -49.49 -41.82 32.48
N ARG A 92 -48.58 -42.23 31.59
CA ARG A 92 -48.68 -42.03 30.12
C ARG A 92 -49.93 -42.64 29.47
N HIS A 93 -50.55 -43.60 30.14
CA HIS A 93 -51.77 -44.28 29.70
C HIS A 93 -53.05 -43.51 30.07
N GLN A 94 -52.95 -42.49 30.94
CA GLN A 94 -54.05 -41.60 31.27
C GLN A 94 -54.14 -40.42 30.30
N GLN A 95 -55.35 -39.93 30.07
CA GLN A 95 -55.60 -38.84 29.13
C GLN A 95 -55.36 -37.47 29.80
N LEU A 96 -54.11 -37.01 29.75
CA LEU A 96 -53.70 -35.73 30.33
C LEU A 96 -54.26 -34.54 29.53
N PRO A 97 -54.55 -33.40 30.19
CA PRO A 97 -54.83 -32.14 29.50
C PRO A 97 -53.59 -31.62 28.74
N ALA A 98 -53.80 -30.74 27.75
CA ALA A 98 -52.74 -30.21 26.88
C ALA A 98 -51.55 -29.64 27.67
N ARG A 99 -51.85 -28.93 28.75
CA ARG A 99 -50.89 -28.31 29.68
C ARG A 99 -49.93 -29.32 30.34
N GLY A 100 -50.37 -30.56 30.53
CA GLY A 100 -49.56 -31.67 31.04
C GLY A 100 -48.60 -32.21 29.98
N TYR A 101 -49.07 -32.43 28.75
CA TYR A 101 -48.19 -32.84 27.63
C TYR A 101 -47.15 -31.76 27.29
N ALA A 102 -47.54 -30.50 27.36
CA ALA A 102 -46.67 -29.37 27.08
C ALA A 102 -45.54 -29.25 28.12
N ALA A 103 -45.82 -29.49 29.40
CA ALA A 103 -44.80 -29.51 30.45
C ALA A 103 -43.75 -30.62 30.22
N VAL A 104 -44.20 -31.80 29.78
CA VAL A 104 -43.32 -32.92 29.45
C VAL A 104 -42.54 -32.66 28.16
N ALA A 105 -43.16 -32.02 27.17
CA ALA A 105 -42.49 -31.61 25.94
C ALA A 105 -41.32 -30.65 26.23
N VAL A 106 -41.51 -29.68 27.14
CA VAL A 106 -40.42 -28.80 27.61
C VAL A 106 -39.33 -29.61 28.33
N ALA A 107 -39.68 -30.54 29.23
CA ALA A 107 -38.68 -31.35 29.92
C ALA A 107 -37.83 -32.21 28.97
N TYR A 108 -38.45 -32.82 27.94
CA TYR A 108 -37.70 -33.55 26.90
C TYR A 108 -36.80 -32.62 26.08
N ARG A 109 -37.25 -31.41 25.75
CA ARG A 109 -36.41 -30.40 25.10
C ARG A 109 -35.21 -30.03 25.97
N ASN A 110 -35.42 -29.80 27.26
CA ASN A 110 -34.35 -29.45 28.21
C ASN A 110 -33.29 -30.55 28.32
N LEU A 111 -33.70 -31.81 28.21
CA LEU A 111 -32.83 -32.99 28.16
C LEU A 111 -32.32 -33.36 26.76
N GLN A 112 -32.50 -32.49 25.76
CA GLN A 112 -32.05 -32.67 24.38
C GLN A 112 -32.67 -33.86 23.64
N GLN A 113 -33.83 -34.34 24.07
CA GLN A 113 -34.60 -35.40 23.42
C GLN A 113 -35.62 -34.79 22.45
N TRP A 114 -35.12 -34.23 21.35
CA TRP A 114 -35.90 -33.40 20.43
C TRP A 114 -37.11 -34.12 19.83
N GLN A 115 -36.94 -35.36 19.37
CA GLN A 115 -38.03 -36.12 18.75
C GLN A 115 -39.18 -36.44 19.72
N ASN A 116 -38.84 -36.78 20.97
CA ASN A 116 -39.81 -37.02 22.04
C ASN A 116 -40.56 -35.73 22.39
N SER A 117 -39.83 -34.62 22.44
CA SER A 117 -40.42 -33.29 22.66
C SER A 117 -41.38 -32.89 21.52
N LEU A 118 -40.98 -33.04 20.25
CA LEU A 118 -41.80 -32.68 19.09
C LEU A 118 -43.09 -33.52 19.01
N THR A 119 -43.01 -34.81 19.31
CA THR A 119 -44.19 -35.70 19.39
C THR A 119 -45.19 -35.20 20.43
N LEU A 120 -44.72 -34.76 21.60
CA LEU A 120 -45.57 -34.26 22.66
C LEU A 120 -46.09 -32.85 22.40
N TRP A 121 -45.30 -31.99 21.74
CA TRP A 121 -45.79 -30.71 21.24
C TRP A 121 -46.92 -30.89 20.23
N GLN A 122 -46.80 -31.86 19.32
CA GLN A 122 -47.86 -32.18 18.36
C GLN A 122 -49.13 -32.67 19.08
N LYS A 123 -48.98 -33.49 20.13
CA LYS A 123 -50.10 -33.95 20.97
C LYS A 123 -50.75 -32.80 21.75
N ALA A 124 -49.97 -31.88 22.32
CA ALA A 124 -50.49 -30.70 22.99
C ALA A 124 -51.24 -29.78 22.00
N LEU A 125 -50.68 -29.57 20.80
CA LEU A 125 -51.31 -28.76 19.75
C LEU A 125 -52.54 -29.41 19.11
N SER A 126 -52.68 -30.74 19.13
CA SER A 126 -53.93 -31.38 18.72
C SER A 126 -55.09 -31.12 19.67
N LEU A 127 -54.79 -30.84 20.95
CA LEU A 127 -55.78 -30.51 21.97
C LEU A 127 -56.08 -29.01 22.02
N GLU A 128 -55.06 -28.17 21.81
CA GLU A 128 -55.20 -26.70 21.78
C GLU A 128 -54.48 -26.10 20.55
N PRO A 129 -55.08 -26.18 19.34
CA PRO A 129 -54.41 -25.78 18.09
C PRO A 129 -54.08 -24.28 18.00
N GLN A 130 -54.83 -23.44 18.71
CA GLN A 130 -54.71 -21.97 18.69
C GLN A 130 -53.78 -21.43 19.80
N ASN A 131 -53.20 -22.29 20.64
CA ASN A 131 -52.33 -21.87 21.73
C ASN A 131 -50.95 -21.45 21.19
N LYS A 132 -50.73 -20.13 21.11
CA LYS A 132 -49.51 -19.52 20.57
C LYS A 132 -48.25 -19.94 21.34
N ASP A 133 -48.34 -20.21 22.64
CA ASP A 133 -47.19 -20.62 23.46
C ASP A 133 -46.77 -22.06 23.13
N TYR A 134 -47.73 -22.95 22.85
CA TYR A 134 -47.42 -24.32 22.40
C TYR A 134 -46.85 -24.33 20.98
N GLN A 135 -47.37 -23.46 20.10
CA GLN A 135 -46.83 -23.28 18.75
C GLN A 135 -45.38 -22.77 18.82
N ARG A 136 -45.09 -21.77 19.67
CA ARG A 136 -43.72 -21.31 19.96
C ARG A 136 -42.85 -22.42 20.55
N GLY A 137 -43.36 -23.22 21.48
CA GLY A 137 -42.66 -24.37 22.06
C GLY A 137 -42.21 -25.37 21.01
N GLN A 138 -43.10 -25.71 20.06
CA GLN A 138 -42.78 -26.57 18.93
C GLN A 138 -41.71 -25.92 18.02
N ILE A 139 -41.89 -24.65 17.67
CA ILE A 139 -40.96 -23.89 16.79
C ILE A 139 -39.55 -23.86 17.38
N LEU A 140 -39.42 -23.51 18.65
CA LEU A 140 -38.11 -23.46 19.33
C LEU A 140 -37.46 -24.84 19.44
N THR A 141 -38.26 -25.90 19.60
CA THR A 141 -37.76 -27.29 19.60
C THR A 141 -37.30 -27.72 18.19
N LEU A 142 -38.00 -27.30 17.13
CA LEU A 142 -37.57 -27.52 15.75
C LEU A 142 -36.24 -26.81 15.47
N ALA A 143 -36.08 -25.57 15.97
CA ALA A 143 -34.83 -24.82 15.84
C ALA A 143 -33.68 -25.51 16.58
N ASP A 144 -33.88 -25.95 17.82
CA ASP A 144 -32.86 -26.69 18.59
C ASP A 144 -32.49 -28.04 17.94
N ALA A 145 -33.42 -28.65 17.20
CA ALA A 145 -33.20 -29.87 16.43
C ALA A 145 -32.49 -29.64 15.09
N GLY A 146 -32.21 -28.39 14.71
CA GLY A 146 -31.55 -28.03 13.45
C GLY A 146 -32.50 -27.82 12.25
N HIS A 147 -33.83 -27.87 12.45
CA HIS A 147 -34.83 -27.66 11.39
C HIS A 147 -35.20 -26.17 11.25
N TYR A 148 -34.21 -25.33 10.92
CA TYR A 148 -34.33 -23.87 10.96
C TYR A 148 -35.35 -23.29 9.97
N ASP A 149 -35.37 -23.77 8.71
CA ASP A 149 -36.30 -23.26 7.69
C ASP A 149 -37.75 -23.55 8.06
N THR A 150 -38.02 -24.77 8.54
CA THR A 150 -39.34 -25.17 9.03
C THR A 150 -39.76 -24.35 10.25
N ALA A 151 -38.82 -24.06 11.15
CA ALA A 151 -39.07 -23.22 12.32
C ALA A 151 -39.41 -21.78 11.92
N LEU A 152 -38.65 -21.17 11.00
CA LEU A 152 -38.91 -19.83 10.48
C LEU A 152 -40.23 -19.74 9.71
N PHE A 153 -40.54 -20.73 8.87
CA PHE A 153 -41.81 -20.79 8.14
C PHE A 153 -43.01 -20.84 9.09
N LYS A 154 -42.98 -21.73 10.09
CA LYS A 154 -44.02 -21.82 11.12
C LYS A 154 -44.12 -20.54 11.96
N LEU A 155 -42.99 -19.91 12.28
CA LEU A 155 -42.98 -18.64 13.02
C LEU A 155 -43.56 -17.49 12.20
N LYS A 156 -43.32 -17.46 10.89
CA LYS A 156 -43.92 -16.47 9.98
C LYS A 156 -45.44 -16.64 9.90
N GLN A 157 -45.94 -17.87 9.89
CA GLN A 157 -47.39 -18.14 9.98
C GLN A 157 -47.99 -17.61 11.29
N LEU A 158 -47.26 -17.77 12.41
CA LEU A 158 -47.67 -17.28 13.74
C LEU A 158 -47.73 -15.74 13.82
N LYS A 159 -46.92 -15.03 13.01
CA LYS A 159 -46.82 -13.57 12.96
C LYS A 159 -47.94 -12.85 12.18
N SER A 160 -48.93 -13.56 11.63
CA SER A 160 -50.01 -12.99 10.80
C SER A 160 -51.03 -12.08 11.53
N GLY A 161 -50.69 -11.52 12.69
CA GLY A 161 -51.51 -10.60 13.50
C GLY A 161 -50.68 -9.51 14.19
N ALA A 162 -51.18 -8.91 15.29
CA ALA A 162 -50.47 -7.85 16.01
C ALA A 162 -49.06 -8.29 16.49
N PRO A 163 -48.05 -7.38 16.54
CA PRO A 163 -46.70 -7.70 16.97
C PRO A 163 -46.67 -8.33 18.37
N ASP A 164 -46.14 -9.56 18.46
CA ASP A 164 -45.94 -10.27 19.73
C ASP A 164 -44.44 -10.28 20.05
N LYS A 165 -44.06 -9.64 21.16
CA LYS A 165 -42.68 -9.60 21.67
C LYS A 165 -42.07 -11.00 21.77
N ALA A 166 -42.83 -12.00 22.19
CA ALA A 166 -42.31 -13.35 22.34
C ALA A 166 -42.04 -14.03 21.00
N ASN A 167 -42.74 -13.64 19.93
CA ASN A 167 -42.46 -14.11 18.58
C ASN A 167 -41.18 -13.47 18.02
N LEU A 168 -40.94 -12.18 18.29
CA LEU A 168 -39.70 -11.50 17.92
C LEU A 168 -38.48 -12.08 18.65
N LEU A 169 -38.61 -12.39 19.94
CA LEU A 169 -37.57 -13.09 20.70
C LEU A 169 -37.33 -14.51 20.13
N ALA A 170 -38.39 -15.26 19.81
CA ALA A 170 -38.22 -16.57 19.18
C ALA A 170 -37.53 -16.49 17.81
N GLU A 171 -37.84 -15.45 17.04
CA GLU A 171 -37.21 -15.19 15.74
C GLU A 171 -35.72 -14.87 15.88
N ALA A 172 -35.38 -13.95 16.79
CA ALA A 172 -33.99 -13.61 17.10
C ALA A 172 -33.18 -14.84 17.52
N TYR A 173 -33.77 -15.75 18.31
CA TYR A 173 -33.13 -17.01 18.68
C TYR A 173 -32.79 -17.88 17.46
N ILE A 174 -33.71 -18.03 16.52
CA ILE A 174 -33.50 -18.85 15.33
C ILE A 174 -32.44 -18.21 14.42
N TYR A 175 -32.47 -16.88 14.28
CA TYR A 175 -31.45 -16.14 13.53
C TYR A 175 -30.06 -16.27 14.16
N LYS A 176 -29.97 -16.22 15.49
CA LYS A 176 -28.73 -16.51 16.21
C LYS A 176 -28.21 -17.92 15.92
N LEU A 177 -29.07 -18.94 15.98
CA LEU A 177 -28.68 -20.34 15.73
C LEU A 177 -28.20 -20.57 14.28
N THR A 178 -28.72 -19.78 13.33
CA THR A 178 -28.33 -19.84 11.91
C THR A 178 -27.18 -18.91 11.55
N GLY A 179 -26.61 -18.18 12.52
CA GLY A 179 -25.52 -17.22 12.29
C GLY A 179 -25.96 -15.93 11.58
N ARG A 180 -27.27 -15.69 11.44
CA ARG A 180 -27.84 -14.48 10.84
C ARG A 180 -27.89 -13.33 11.86
N TYR A 181 -26.73 -12.87 12.30
CA TYR A 181 -26.62 -11.92 13.42
C TYR A 181 -27.30 -10.57 13.16
N GLN A 182 -27.32 -10.07 11.93
CA GLN A 182 -28.01 -8.82 11.60
C GLN A 182 -29.53 -8.96 11.78
N ASP A 183 -30.09 -10.10 11.36
CA ASP A 183 -31.51 -10.40 11.58
C ASP A 183 -31.82 -10.67 13.05
N GLU A 184 -30.91 -11.32 13.79
CA GLU A 184 -30.98 -11.45 15.25
C GLU A 184 -31.12 -10.06 15.87
N LEU A 185 -30.20 -9.14 15.57
CA LEU A 185 -30.18 -7.80 16.15
C LEU A 185 -31.44 -7.01 15.81
N ARG A 186 -31.92 -7.09 14.55
CA ARG A 186 -33.17 -6.44 14.14
C ARG A 186 -34.34 -6.94 14.97
N ALA A 187 -34.56 -8.26 15.01
CA ALA A 187 -35.65 -8.86 15.77
C ALA A 187 -35.54 -8.57 17.27
N MET A 188 -34.32 -8.50 17.81
CA MET A 188 -34.08 -8.15 19.21
C MET A 188 -34.38 -6.69 19.51
N THR A 189 -34.00 -5.78 18.61
CA THR A 189 -34.30 -4.35 18.71
C THR A 189 -35.80 -4.10 18.66
N GLU A 190 -36.51 -4.72 17.71
CA GLU A 190 -37.98 -4.63 17.59
C GLU A 190 -38.71 -5.19 18.83
N SER A 191 -38.08 -6.07 19.61
CA SER A 191 -38.66 -6.64 20.83
C SER A 191 -38.56 -5.73 22.07
N LEU A 192 -37.78 -4.65 21.99
CA LEU A 192 -37.60 -3.70 23.08
C LEU A 192 -38.83 -2.78 23.23
N PRO A 193 -39.25 -2.45 24.45
CA PRO A 193 -40.33 -1.47 24.65
C PRO A 193 -39.88 -0.06 24.21
N GLU A 194 -40.81 0.75 23.70
CA GLU A 194 -40.54 2.12 23.21
C GLU A 194 -39.80 3.02 24.23
N ASN A 195 -40.01 2.78 25.53
CA ASN A 195 -39.39 3.53 26.63
C ASN A 195 -38.32 2.73 27.40
N ALA A 196 -37.64 1.76 26.76
CA ALA A 196 -36.54 1.04 27.40
C ALA A 196 -35.45 2.03 27.83
N SER A 197 -35.24 2.20 29.15
CA SER A 197 -34.09 2.97 29.66
C SER A 197 -32.80 2.32 29.17
N LYS A 198 -31.89 3.13 28.60
CA LYS A 198 -30.57 2.70 28.11
C LYS A 198 -29.75 1.98 29.19
N GLN A 199 -30.04 2.24 30.46
CA GLN A 199 -29.27 1.74 31.61
C GLN A 199 -29.56 0.26 31.98
N GLN A 200 -30.51 -0.43 31.35
CA GLN A 200 -30.84 -1.84 31.66
C GLN A 200 -31.23 -2.64 30.42
N TYR A 201 -30.35 -2.70 29.42
CA TYR A 201 -30.55 -3.59 28.28
C TYR A 201 -30.60 -5.07 28.72
N PRO A 202 -31.52 -5.89 28.18
CA PRO A 202 -31.50 -7.33 28.39
C PRO A 202 -30.15 -7.93 27.96
N THR A 203 -29.63 -8.90 28.72
CA THR A 203 -28.34 -9.56 28.41
C THR A 203 -28.28 -10.13 27.00
N GLU A 204 -29.42 -10.56 26.47
CA GLU A 204 -29.54 -11.09 25.12
C GLU A 204 -29.43 -9.99 24.04
N TYR A 205 -29.92 -8.78 24.32
CA TYR A 205 -29.72 -7.63 23.44
C TYR A 205 -28.24 -7.21 23.44
N VAL A 206 -27.60 -7.17 24.60
CA VAL A 206 -26.15 -6.94 24.74
C VAL A 206 -25.36 -7.98 23.94
N LEU A 207 -25.75 -9.25 23.98
CA LEU A 207 -25.10 -10.30 23.19
C LEU A 207 -25.34 -10.12 21.69
N ALA A 208 -26.55 -9.74 21.27
CA ALA A 208 -26.84 -9.45 19.87
C ALA A 208 -26.01 -8.27 19.34
N LEU A 209 -25.82 -7.21 20.14
CA LEU A 209 -24.91 -6.10 19.82
C LEU A 209 -23.47 -6.61 19.63
N ARG A 210 -22.97 -7.45 20.56
CA ARG A 210 -21.62 -8.03 20.48
C ARG A 210 -21.44 -8.94 19.27
N ASN A 211 -22.43 -9.78 18.94
CA ASN A 211 -22.41 -10.64 17.75
C ASN A 211 -22.32 -9.83 16.44
N ASN A 212 -22.85 -8.60 16.46
CA ASN A 212 -22.78 -7.65 15.34
C ASN A 212 -21.62 -6.66 15.46
N GLN A 213 -20.72 -6.85 16.42
CA GLN A 213 -19.53 -6.00 16.64
C GLN A 213 -19.85 -4.53 17.01
N LEU A 214 -21.01 -4.28 17.63
CA LEU A 214 -21.53 -2.97 18.05
C LEU A 214 -21.51 -2.81 19.59
N ALA A 215 -20.40 -3.18 20.21
CA ALA A 215 -20.25 -3.12 21.67
C ALA A 215 -20.26 -1.69 22.22
N ALA A 216 -19.86 -0.68 21.44
CA ALA A 216 -19.89 0.74 21.82
C ALA A 216 -21.30 1.28 22.03
N ALA A 217 -22.33 0.59 21.49
CA ALA A 217 -23.72 0.92 21.76
C ALA A 217 -24.21 0.46 23.15
N ILE A 218 -23.38 -0.26 23.91
CA ILE A 218 -23.71 -0.73 25.28
C ILE A 218 -23.41 0.41 26.26
N ASP A 219 -24.45 1.18 26.62
CA ASP A 219 -24.39 2.29 27.57
C ASP A 219 -24.73 1.82 29.00
N ASP A 220 -23.79 1.12 29.64
CA ASP A 220 -23.92 0.59 31.01
C ASP A 220 -22.80 1.16 31.91
N ALA A 221 -23.15 1.58 33.12
CA ALA A 221 -22.19 2.08 34.11
C ALA A 221 -21.24 0.98 34.63
N ASN A 222 -21.62 -0.30 34.54
CA ASN A 222 -20.89 -1.45 35.08
C ASN A 222 -20.44 -2.44 33.99
N LEU A 223 -19.72 -1.95 32.98
CA LEU A 223 -19.20 -2.79 31.90
C LEU A 223 -18.27 -3.90 32.43
N THR A 224 -18.58 -5.14 32.02
CA THR A 224 -17.67 -6.27 32.27
C THR A 224 -16.35 -6.03 31.50
N PRO A 225 -15.23 -6.60 31.96
CA PRO A 225 -13.94 -6.47 31.27
C PRO A 225 -13.97 -6.97 29.82
N ASP A 226 -14.75 -8.01 29.53
CA ASP A 226 -14.93 -8.49 28.16
C ASP A 226 -15.64 -7.47 27.26
N ILE A 227 -16.68 -6.81 27.78
CA ILE A 227 -17.39 -5.77 27.03
C ILE A 227 -16.49 -4.55 26.82
N ARG A 228 -15.71 -4.15 27.84
CA ARG A 228 -14.70 -3.09 27.67
C ARG A 228 -13.71 -3.43 26.56
N ALA A 229 -13.13 -4.63 26.58
CA ALA A 229 -12.23 -5.08 25.51
C ALA A 229 -12.92 -5.07 24.12
N ASP A 230 -14.21 -5.45 24.03
CA ASP A 230 -14.97 -5.38 22.77
C ASP A 230 -15.16 -3.95 22.25
N ILE A 231 -15.45 -2.99 23.14
CA ILE A 231 -15.61 -1.57 22.79
C ILE A 231 -14.31 -1.00 22.22
N HIS A 232 -13.17 -1.31 22.83
CA HIS A 232 -11.89 -0.81 22.32
C HIS A 232 -11.54 -1.46 20.97
N ALA A 233 -11.77 -2.77 20.82
CA ALA A 233 -11.58 -3.45 19.55
C ALA A 233 -12.49 -2.86 18.45
N GLU A 234 -13.69 -2.40 18.80
CA GLU A 234 -14.57 -1.66 17.88
C GLU A 234 -13.99 -0.32 17.47
N LEU A 235 -13.43 0.46 18.41
CA LEU A 235 -12.74 1.71 18.08
C LEU A 235 -11.59 1.47 17.10
N VAL A 236 -10.81 0.39 17.27
CA VAL A 236 -9.75 0.02 16.32
C VAL A 236 -10.33 -0.24 14.94
N ARG A 237 -11.39 -1.06 14.83
CA ARG A 237 -12.05 -1.31 13.53
C ARG A 237 -12.57 -0.02 12.90
N LEU A 238 -13.19 0.86 13.68
CA LEU A 238 -13.70 2.14 13.21
C LEU A 238 -12.58 3.10 12.80
N SER A 239 -11.37 2.97 13.37
CA SER A 239 -10.23 3.82 13.00
C SER A 239 -9.66 3.53 11.61
N PHE A 240 -10.00 2.40 11.00
CA PHE A 240 -9.69 2.11 9.59
C PHE A 240 -10.69 2.74 8.61
N MET A 241 -11.82 3.29 9.09
CA MET A 241 -12.83 3.88 8.22
C MET A 241 -12.41 5.28 7.77
N PRO A 242 -12.77 5.69 6.54
CA PRO A 242 -12.57 7.05 6.08
C PRO A 242 -13.18 8.08 7.04
N THR A 243 -12.48 9.18 7.24
CA THR A 243 -12.94 10.29 8.10
C THR A 243 -13.50 11.42 7.25
N ARG A 244 -14.24 12.34 7.88
CA ARG A 244 -14.89 13.46 7.17
C ARG A 244 -13.91 14.58 6.82
N SER A 245 -12.78 14.65 7.51
CA SER A 245 -11.76 15.67 7.32
C SER A 245 -10.39 15.16 7.74
N GLU A 246 -9.34 15.72 7.14
CA GLU A 246 -7.95 15.41 7.44
C GLU A 246 -7.60 15.62 8.93
N ASN A 247 -8.22 16.59 9.60
CA ASN A 247 -8.02 16.88 11.03
C ASN A 247 -8.57 15.78 11.94
N GLU A 248 -9.60 15.05 11.48
CA GLU A 248 -10.23 13.97 12.23
C GLU A 248 -9.59 12.61 11.96
N ARG A 249 -8.64 12.50 11.01
CA ARG A 249 -8.09 11.23 10.52
C ARG A 249 -7.61 10.27 11.62
N TYR A 250 -7.08 10.83 12.71
CA TYR A 250 -6.57 10.05 13.83
C TYR A 250 -7.45 10.08 15.08
N ALA A 251 -8.56 10.82 15.08
CA ALA A 251 -9.35 11.06 16.30
C ALA A 251 -9.85 9.76 16.96
N ILE A 252 -10.21 8.76 16.16
CA ILE A 252 -10.64 7.45 16.67
C ILE A 252 -9.45 6.60 17.12
N ALA A 253 -8.34 6.60 16.37
CA ALA A 253 -7.12 5.89 16.73
C ALA A 253 -6.52 6.42 18.05
N ASP A 254 -6.42 7.74 18.19
CA ASP A 254 -5.94 8.41 19.40
C ASP A 254 -6.83 8.10 20.62
N ARG A 255 -8.15 8.08 20.42
CA ARG A 255 -9.10 7.65 21.46
C ARG A 255 -8.88 6.19 21.86
N ALA A 256 -8.69 5.29 20.88
CA ALA A 256 -8.41 3.89 21.14
C ALA A 256 -7.11 3.72 21.93
N LEU A 257 -6.03 4.37 21.51
CA LEU A 257 -4.72 4.32 22.18
C LEU A 257 -4.78 4.85 23.62
N ALA A 258 -5.46 5.97 23.85
CA ALA A 258 -5.64 6.52 25.20
C ALA A 258 -6.39 5.54 26.12
N GLN A 259 -7.41 4.86 25.59
CA GLN A 259 -8.17 3.87 26.35
C GLN A 259 -7.38 2.59 26.61
N TYR A 260 -6.58 2.12 25.65
CA TYR A 260 -5.68 0.98 25.85
C TYR A 260 -4.62 1.26 26.90
N ALA A 261 -4.04 2.47 26.93
CA ALA A 261 -3.08 2.86 27.96
C ALA A 261 -3.68 2.76 29.38
N ALA A 262 -4.94 3.17 29.56
CA ALA A 262 -5.64 3.04 30.84
C ALA A 262 -5.89 1.57 31.22
N LEU A 263 -6.27 0.71 30.26
CA LEU A 263 -6.48 -0.71 30.52
C LEU A 263 -5.18 -1.47 30.78
N GLU A 264 -4.09 -1.10 30.13
CA GLU A 264 -2.78 -1.68 30.34
C GLU A 264 -2.36 -1.52 31.80
N ILE A 265 -2.50 -0.32 32.36
CA ILE A 265 -2.23 -0.05 33.79
C ILE A 265 -3.11 -0.93 34.70
N LEU A 266 -4.39 -1.10 34.38
CA LEU A 266 -5.35 -1.83 35.22
C LEU A 266 -5.20 -3.36 35.14
N TRP A 267 -4.77 -3.89 34.00
CA TRP A 267 -4.83 -5.33 33.71
C TRP A 267 -3.46 -6.01 33.63
N HIS A 268 -2.35 -5.28 33.50
CA HIS A 268 -1.00 -5.84 33.35
C HIS A 268 -0.65 -6.83 34.48
N ASP A 269 -0.78 -6.39 35.73
CA ASP A 269 -0.42 -7.19 36.92
C ASP A 269 -1.63 -7.92 37.53
N ASN A 270 -2.70 -8.13 36.77
CA ASN A 270 -3.93 -8.74 37.27
C ASN A 270 -4.11 -10.17 36.74
N PRO A 271 -3.88 -11.22 37.56
CA PRO A 271 -3.99 -12.62 37.13
C PRO A 271 -5.37 -12.98 36.59
N ASP A 272 -6.44 -12.38 37.15
CA ASP A 272 -7.83 -12.62 36.74
C ASP A 272 -8.18 -12.00 35.37
N ARG A 273 -7.27 -11.18 34.82
CA ARG A 273 -7.46 -10.45 33.55
C ARG A 273 -6.46 -10.85 32.48
N THR A 274 -5.66 -11.88 32.69
CA THR A 274 -4.60 -12.32 31.75
C THR A 274 -5.11 -12.49 30.31
N ALA A 275 -6.28 -13.10 30.11
CA ALA A 275 -6.83 -13.32 28.77
C ALA A 275 -7.30 -12.02 28.09
N GLN A 276 -7.95 -11.13 28.85
CA GLN A 276 -8.36 -9.82 28.35
C GLN A 276 -7.15 -8.93 28.08
N TYR A 277 -6.13 -8.98 28.94
CA TYR A 277 -4.86 -8.28 28.77
C TYR A 277 -4.17 -8.71 27.47
N GLN A 278 -4.00 -10.02 27.24
CA GLN A 278 -3.41 -10.53 26.00
C GLN A 278 -4.19 -10.04 24.77
N ARG A 279 -5.52 -10.08 24.82
CA ARG A 279 -6.35 -9.61 23.72
C ARG A 279 -6.12 -8.13 23.40
N ILE A 280 -6.15 -7.25 24.40
CA ILE A 280 -5.97 -5.81 24.15
C ILE A 280 -4.59 -5.48 23.60
N GLN A 281 -3.55 -6.25 23.95
CA GLN A 281 -2.21 -6.08 23.39
C GLN A 281 -2.18 -6.38 21.89
N VAL A 282 -2.94 -7.37 21.42
CA VAL A 282 -3.08 -7.63 19.98
C VAL A 282 -3.85 -6.51 19.29
N ASP A 283 -4.98 -6.07 19.87
CA ASP A 283 -5.79 -5.00 19.28
C ASP A 283 -5.03 -3.65 19.24
N HIS A 284 -4.12 -3.41 20.20
CA HIS A 284 -3.24 -2.24 20.26
C HIS A 284 -2.40 -2.08 18.97
N LEU A 285 -1.96 -3.18 18.35
CA LEU A 285 -1.23 -3.14 17.07
C LEU A 285 -2.01 -2.39 15.98
N GLY A 286 -3.32 -2.62 15.89
CA GLY A 286 -4.17 -1.98 14.89
C GLY A 286 -4.36 -0.49 15.17
N ALA A 287 -4.52 -0.11 16.44
CA ALA A 287 -4.62 1.29 16.84
C ALA A 287 -3.34 2.09 16.52
N LEU A 288 -2.17 1.47 16.67
CA LEU A 288 -0.90 2.08 16.28
C LEU A 288 -0.76 2.16 14.76
N LEU A 289 -1.20 1.13 14.04
CA LEU A 289 -1.15 1.09 12.58
C LEU A 289 -2.00 2.22 11.98
N THR A 290 -3.26 2.36 12.39
CA THR A 290 -4.16 3.42 11.89
C THR A 290 -3.75 4.82 12.34
N ARG A 291 -2.84 4.90 13.32
CA ARG A 291 -2.23 6.16 13.75
C ARG A 291 -0.94 6.51 12.99
N ASP A 292 -0.56 5.68 12.02
CA ASP A 292 0.70 5.74 11.27
C ASP A 292 1.96 5.64 12.13
N ARG A 293 1.86 4.94 13.27
CA ARG A 293 2.98 4.67 14.17
C ARG A 293 3.65 3.34 13.85
N TYR A 294 4.08 3.17 12.59
CA TYR A 294 4.57 1.88 12.05
C TYR A 294 5.73 1.28 12.85
N ARG A 295 6.71 2.10 13.25
CA ARG A 295 7.84 1.65 14.10
C ARG A 295 7.40 1.16 15.48
N ASP A 296 6.34 1.72 16.02
CA ASP A 296 5.77 1.29 17.30
C ASP A 296 5.00 -0.02 17.16
N VAL A 297 4.29 -0.23 16.04
CA VAL A 297 3.68 -1.53 15.70
C VAL A 297 4.76 -2.61 15.67
N ILE A 298 5.85 -2.38 14.93
CA ILE A 298 6.96 -3.33 14.78
C ILE A 298 7.61 -3.62 16.15
N SER A 299 7.88 -2.59 16.95
CA SER A 299 8.47 -2.73 18.27
C SER A 299 7.54 -3.46 19.25
N HIS A 300 6.23 -3.19 19.19
CA HIS A 300 5.22 -3.87 20.00
C HIS A 300 5.10 -5.35 19.61
N TYR A 301 5.03 -5.66 18.30
CA TYR A 301 5.04 -7.02 17.78
C TYR A 301 6.25 -7.83 18.27
N GLN A 302 7.46 -7.24 18.23
CA GLN A 302 8.67 -7.90 18.71
C GLN A 302 8.62 -8.20 20.22
N ARG A 303 7.99 -7.32 21.02
CA ARG A 303 7.75 -7.59 22.45
C ARG A 303 6.80 -8.77 22.66
N LEU A 304 5.66 -8.78 21.97
CA LEU A 304 4.67 -9.87 22.05
C LEU A 304 5.26 -11.22 21.64
N LYS A 305 6.12 -11.23 20.61
CA LYS A 305 6.83 -12.43 20.18
C LYS A 305 7.81 -12.94 21.25
N LYS A 306 8.54 -12.04 21.92
CA LYS A 306 9.47 -12.40 23.01
C LYS A 306 8.77 -12.99 24.22
N THR A 307 7.56 -12.53 24.54
CA THR A 307 6.75 -13.06 25.65
C THR A 307 6.00 -14.35 25.29
N GLY A 308 6.20 -14.89 24.09
CA GLY A 308 5.56 -16.13 23.65
C GLY A 308 4.07 -16.00 23.37
N GLN A 309 3.56 -14.76 23.18
CA GLN A 309 2.16 -14.53 22.89
C GLN A 309 1.83 -14.93 21.45
N ILE A 310 0.74 -15.67 21.27
CA ILE A 310 0.26 -16.08 19.94
C ILE A 310 -0.46 -14.88 19.31
N ILE A 311 -0.01 -14.49 18.12
CA ILE A 311 -0.58 -13.37 17.36
C ILE A 311 -1.45 -13.96 16.25
N PRO A 312 -2.75 -13.63 16.21
CA PRO A 312 -3.65 -14.19 15.22
C PRO A 312 -3.37 -13.64 13.80
N PRO A 313 -3.75 -14.37 12.74
CA PRO A 313 -3.47 -13.99 11.34
C PRO A 313 -3.85 -12.55 10.96
N TRP A 314 -5.03 -12.08 11.40
CA TRP A 314 -5.49 -10.72 11.10
C TRP A 314 -4.62 -9.62 11.74
N ALA A 315 -3.97 -9.89 12.87
CA ALA A 315 -3.06 -8.95 13.51
C ALA A 315 -1.65 -9.04 12.90
N LEU A 316 -1.26 -10.22 12.42
CA LEU A 316 -0.02 -10.38 11.65
C LEU A 316 -0.08 -9.60 10.33
N TYR A 317 -1.25 -9.50 9.70
CA TYR A 317 -1.45 -8.61 8.54
C TYR A 317 -1.07 -7.16 8.90
N TRP A 318 -1.60 -6.61 10.00
CA TRP A 318 -1.24 -5.24 10.44
C TRP A 318 0.26 -5.05 10.66
N VAL A 319 0.93 -6.06 11.20
CA VAL A 319 2.38 -6.04 11.37
C VAL A 319 3.10 -6.06 10.03
N ALA A 320 2.62 -6.84 9.07
CA ALA A 320 3.17 -6.88 7.72
C ALA A 320 2.98 -5.54 7.01
N SER A 321 1.80 -4.92 7.09
CA SER A 321 1.54 -3.58 6.56
C SER A 321 2.46 -2.54 7.20
N ALA A 322 2.69 -2.61 8.52
CA ALA A 322 3.64 -1.72 9.18
C ALA A 322 5.09 -1.93 8.70
N TYR A 323 5.53 -3.17 8.47
CA TYR A 323 6.84 -3.42 7.85
C TYR A 323 6.94 -2.85 6.44
N LEU A 324 5.88 -2.94 5.64
CA LEU A 324 5.85 -2.36 4.30
C LEU A 324 5.99 -0.84 4.37
N LYS A 325 5.17 -0.17 5.20
CA LYS A 325 5.19 1.28 5.37
C LYS A 325 6.48 1.82 6.02
N ASP A 326 7.17 1.03 6.83
CA ASP A 326 8.51 1.34 7.38
C ASP A 326 9.66 0.92 6.46
N GLN A 327 9.41 0.73 5.16
CA GLN A 327 10.41 0.41 4.14
C GLN A 327 11.16 -0.92 4.35
N GLN A 328 10.48 -1.95 4.89
CA GLN A 328 11.01 -3.30 5.08
C GLN A 328 10.19 -4.34 4.28
N PRO A 329 10.11 -4.22 2.94
CA PRO A 329 9.14 -4.93 2.12
C PRO A 329 9.38 -6.44 2.11
N LYS A 330 10.64 -6.91 2.20
CA LYS A 330 10.95 -8.35 2.25
C LYS A 330 10.35 -9.05 3.48
N LYS A 331 10.28 -8.35 4.63
CA LYS A 331 9.65 -8.89 5.85
C LYS A 331 8.14 -8.91 5.71
N ALA A 332 7.57 -7.83 5.15
CA ALA A 332 6.15 -7.76 4.85
C ALA A 332 5.73 -8.89 3.90
N GLN A 333 6.45 -9.06 2.79
CA GLN A 333 6.22 -10.10 1.78
C GLN A 333 6.27 -11.49 2.41
N SER A 334 7.25 -11.77 3.26
CA SER A 334 7.35 -13.07 3.95
C SER A 334 6.11 -13.37 4.80
N ILE A 335 5.63 -12.39 5.59
CA ILE A 335 4.46 -12.58 6.45
C ILE A 335 3.19 -12.69 5.59
N MET A 336 2.99 -11.81 4.60
CA MET A 336 1.82 -11.83 3.74
C MET A 336 1.73 -13.10 2.89
N THR A 337 2.87 -13.62 2.43
CA THR A 337 2.91 -14.90 1.71
C THR A 337 2.43 -16.03 2.63
N GLU A 338 2.89 -16.09 3.87
CA GLU A 338 2.43 -17.08 4.86
C GLU A 338 0.93 -16.97 5.17
N LEU A 339 0.39 -15.74 5.19
CA LEU A 339 -1.01 -15.48 5.51
C LEU A 339 -1.96 -15.79 4.34
N PHE A 340 -1.59 -15.40 3.12
CA PHE A 340 -2.53 -15.31 2.00
C PHE A 340 -2.31 -16.36 0.91
N TYR A 341 -1.17 -17.06 0.92
CA TYR A 341 -0.93 -18.17 0.01
C TYR A 341 -1.26 -19.50 0.66
N ASN A 342 -2.06 -20.30 -0.03
CA ASN A 342 -2.14 -21.73 0.19
C ASN A 342 -1.33 -22.42 -0.91
N LYS A 343 -0.09 -22.82 -0.59
CA LYS A 343 0.91 -23.26 -1.58
C LYS A 343 1.22 -22.14 -2.58
N GLU A 344 0.77 -22.27 -3.83
CA GLU A 344 1.00 -21.30 -4.91
C GLU A 344 -0.29 -20.55 -5.30
N THR A 345 -1.39 -20.77 -4.59
CA THR A 345 -2.68 -20.13 -4.87
C THR A 345 -3.01 -19.08 -3.82
N ILE A 346 -3.34 -17.87 -4.27
CA ILE A 346 -3.79 -16.76 -3.43
C ILE A 346 -5.23 -17.01 -2.97
N ALA A 347 -5.52 -16.69 -1.71
CA ALA A 347 -6.88 -16.73 -1.17
C ALA A 347 -7.84 -15.85 -1.99
N THR A 348 -9.08 -16.30 -2.16
CA THR A 348 -10.08 -15.63 -3.02
C THR A 348 -10.89 -14.56 -2.30
N ASP A 349 -10.83 -14.51 -0.97
CA ASP A 349 -11.65 -13.68 -0.10
C ASP A 349 -10.87 -12.52 0.56
N LEU A 350 -9.78 -12.07 -0.08
CA LEU A 350 -9.00 -10.93 0.37
C LEU A 350 -9.72 -9.61 0.08
N SER A 351 -9.58 -8.67 1.01
CA SER A 351 -10.00 -7.27 0.81
C SER A 351 -9.09 -6.55 -0.19
N ASP A 352 -9.56 -5.40 -0.71
CA ASP A 352 -8.80 -4.57 -1.62
C ASP A 352 -7.50 -4.05 -0.96
N GLU A 353 -7.53 -3.74 0.33
CA GLU A 353 -6.34 -3.32 1.10
C GLU A 353 -5.33 -4.47 1.28
N GLU A 354 -5.80 -5.68 1.59
CA GLU A 354 -4.93 -6.86 1.71
C GLU A 354 -4.28 -7.22 0.36
N LEU A 355 -5.02 -7.10 -0.75
CA LEU A 355 -4.50 -7.29 -2.10
C LEU A 355 -3.46 -6.22 -2.46
N ALA A 356 -3.72 -4.95 -2.13
CA ALA A 356 -2.77 -3.85 -2.36
C ALA A 356 -1.48 -4.05 -1.58
N ASP A 357 -1.58 -4.31 -0.28
CA ASP A 357 -0.41 -4.54 0.57
C ASP A 357 0.38 -5.76 0.10
N LEU A 358 -0.28 -6.85 -0.27
CA LEU A 358 0.38 -8.03 -0.84
C LEU A 358 1.09 -7.68 -2.16
N PHE A 359 0.41 -6.97 -3.06
CA PHE A 359 0.98 -6.50 -4.33
C PHE A 359 2.23 -5.65 -4.13
N TYR A 360 2.15 -4.60 -3.30
CA TYR A 360 3.26 -3.69 -3.04
C TYR A 360 4.39 -4.37 -2.26
N SER A 361 4.10 -5.34 -1.39
CA SER A 361 5.14 -6.14 -0.73
C SER A 361 6.00 -6.92 -1.72
N HIS A 362 5.41 -7.43 -2.80
CA HIS A 362 6.14 -8.07 -3.88
C HIS A 362 6.89 -7.03 -4.74
N LEU A 363 6.21 -5.96 -5.13
CA LEU A 363 6.78 -4.92 -5.99
C LEU A 363 8.01 -4.26 -5.36
N GLU A 364 7.88 -3.77 -4.12
CA GLU A 364 8.94 -3.08 -3.39
C GLU A 364 10.06 -4.03 -2.93
N SER A 365 9.82 -5.35 -2.97
CA SER A 365 10.86 -6.37 -2.75
C SER A 365 11.58 -6.78 -4.05
N GLU A 366 11.35 -6.10 -5.16
CA GLU A 366 11.85 -6.44 -6.51
C GLU A 366 11.30 -7.79 -7.04
N ASN A 367 10.23 -8.33 -6.44
CA ASN A 367 9.62 -9.58 -6.89
C ASN A 367 8.50 -9.32 -7.93
N TYR A 368 8.90 -8.87 -9.12
CA TYR A 368 7.99 -8.61 -10.24
C TYR A 368 7.11 -9.81 -10.65
N PRO A 369 7.62 -11.07 -10.70
CA PRO A 369 6.76 -12.22 -10.98
C PRO A 369 5.65 -12.40 -9.94
N GLY A 370 5.95 -12.17 -8.66
CA GLY A 370 4.97 -12.19 -7.57
C GLY A 370 3.92 -11.08 -7.73
N ALA A 371 4.35 -9.84 -7.98
CA ALA A 371 3.44 -8.72 -8.22
C ALA A 371 2.51 -8.96 -9.42
N LEU A 372 3.03 -9.54 -10.51
CA LEU A 372 2.24 -9.94 -11.68
C LEU A 372 1.27 -11.09 -11.36
N THR A 373 1.64 -12.00 -10.47
CA THR A 373 0.77 -13.10 -10.01
C THR A 373 -0.43 -12.56 -9.24
N VAL A 374 -0.20 -11.64 -8.31
CA VAL A 374 -1.27 -10.93 -7.58
C VAL A 374 -2.15 -10.15 -8.55
N THR A 375 -1.55 -9.39 -9.48
CA THR A 375 -2.27 -8.63 -10.51
C THR A 375 -3.21 -9.52 -11.34
N LYS A 376 -2.70 -10.65 -11.84
CA LYS A 376 -3.49 -11.61 -12.63
C LYS A 376 -4.59 -12.26 -11.82
N HIS A 377 -4.32 -12.61 -10.57
CA HIS A 377 -5.32 -13.13 -9.64
C HIS A 377 -6.47 -12.13 -9.50
N THR A 378 -6.15 -10.89 -9.12
CA THR A 378 -7.13 -9.81 -8.92
C THR A 378 -8.00 -9.59 -10.17
N ILE A 379 -7.41 -9.51 -11.37
CA ILE A 379 -8.17 -9.31 -12.62
C ILE A 379 -9.05 -10.52 -12.94
N ASN A 380 -8.53 -11.75 -12.74
CA ASN A 380 -9.24 -12.97 -13.13
C ASN A 380 -10.38 -13.34 -12.17
N THR A 381 -10.28 -12.96 -10.90
CA THR A 381 -11.31 -13.28 -9.88
C THR A 381 -12.36 -12.17 -9.73
N SER A 382 -12.12 -10.98 -10.28
CA SER A 382 -12.98 -9.81 -10.11
C SER A 382 -13.65 -9.42 -11.42
N PRO A 383 -14.98 -9.61 -11.58
CA PRO A 383 -15.68 -9.12 -12.76
C PRO A 383 -15.74 -7.58 -12.75
N PRO A 384 -15.82 -6.90 -13.92
CA PRO A 384 -15.87 -5.43 -13.98
C PRO A 384 -17.13 -4.84 -13.33
N PHE A 385 -18.19 -5.64 -13.18
CA PHE A 385 -19.43 -5.24 -12.54
C PHE A 385 -19.90 -6.30 -11.54
N LEU A 386 -20.36 -5.85 -10.38
CA LEU A 386 -21.00 -6.69 -9.36
C LEU A 386 -22.52 -6.66 -9.53
N ARG A 387 -23.16 -7.81 -9.28
CA ARG A 387 -24.61 -7.95 -9.23
C ARG A 387 -25.06 -8.22 -7.80
N LEU A 388 -25.47 -7.15 -7.12
CA LEU A 388 -25.98 -7.25 -5.75
C LEU A 388 -27.44 -7.74 -5.76
N MET A 389 -27.76 -8.70 -4.88
CA MET A 389 -29.10 -9.27 -4.75
C MET A 389 -30.10 -8.19 -4.33
N GLY A 390 -31.21 -8.06 -5.06
CA GLY A 390 -32.26 -7.06 -4.80
C GLY A 390 -32.09 -5.73 -5.53
N THR A 391 -30.96 -5.52 -6.22
CA THR A 391 -30.70 -4.34 -7.06
C THR A 391 -30.90 -4.67 -8.54
N PRO A 392 -31.64 -3.84 -9.31
CA PRO A 392 -31.89 -4.09 -10.72
C PRO A 392 -30.69 -3.73 -11.61
N THR A 393 -29.77 -2.90 -11.11
CA THR A 393 -28.60 -2.40 -11.83
C THR A 393 -27.32 -3.04 -11.29
N SER A 394 -26.41 -3.42 -12.19
CA SER A 394 -25.05 -3.80 -11.80
C SER A 394 -24.28 -2.56 -11.35
N ILE A 395 -23.38 -2.73 -10.38
CA ILE A 395 -22.50 -1.67 -9.90
C ILE A 395 -21.07 -1.93 -10.42
N PRO A 396 -20.26 -0.89 -10.68
CA PRO A 396 -18.83 -1.06 -10.96
C PRO A 396 -18.12 -1.82 -9.84
N ASN A 397 -17.05 -2.54 -10.17
CA ASN A 397 -16.23 -3.27 -9.21
C ASN A 397 -14.87 -2.58 -9.03
N ASP A 398 -14.62 -2.03 -7.84
CA ASP A 398 -13.38 -1.33 -7.54
C ASP A 398 -12.17 -2.27 -7.52
N THR A 399 -12.34 -3.53 -7.08
CA THR A 399 -11.28 -4.55 -7.13
C THR A 399 -10.82 -4.83 -8.57
N TRP A 400 -11.73 -4.77 -9.55
CA TRP A 400 -11.37 -4.92 -10.96
C TRP A 400 -10.51 -3.73 -11.43
N LEU A 401 -10.90 -2.51 -11.06
CA LEU A 401 -10.14 -1.29 -11.37
C LEU A 401 -8.76 -1.30 -10.69
N GLN A 402 -8.69 -1.77 -9.44
CA GLN A 402 -7.45 -1.94 -8.69
C GLN A 402 -6.50 -2.92 -9.41
N GLY A 403 -7.00 -4.05 -9.92
CA GLY A 403 -6.21 -4.98 -10.72
C GLY A 403 -5.57 -4.34 -11.96
N HIS A 404 -6.30 -3.47 -12.66
CA HIS A 404 -5.74 -2.71 -13.79
C HIS A 404 -4.73 -1.63 -13.35
N SER A 405 -4.93 -1.05 -12.17
CA SER A 405 -3.98 -0.11 -11.56
C SER A 405 -2.67 -0.82 -11.20
N PHE A 406 -2.74 -2.03 -10.62
CA PHE A 406 -1.57 -2.90 -10.40
C PHE A 406 -0.84 -3.24 -11.70
N LEU A 407 -1.58 -3.57 -12.76
CA LEU A 407 -1.00 -3.87 -14.07
C LEU A 407 -0.18 -2.70 -14.61
N SER A 408 -0.72 -1.47 -14.55
CA SER A 408 0.01 -0.27 -14.96
C SER A 408 1.24 0.01 -14.09
N THR A 409 1.13 -0.25 -12.79
CA THR A 409 2.21 -0.06 -11.82
C THR A 409 3.36 -1.02 -12.09
N VAL A 410 3.07 -2.31 -12.33
CA VAL A 410 4.08 -3.31 -12.73
C VAL A 410 4.76 -2.87 -14.01
N ALA A 411 4.00 -2.46 -15.04
CA ALA A 411 4.55 -1.98 -16.29
C ALA A 411 5.49 -0.78 -16.09
N LYS A 412 5.10 0.21 -15.27
CA LYS A 412 5.92 1.38 -14.93
C LYS A 412 7.25 0.98 -14.29
N TYR A 413 7.21 0.18 -13.22
CA TYR A 413 8.42 -0.18 -12.46
C TYR A 413 9.26 -1.29 -13.11
N SER A 414 8.74 -2.03 -14.09
CA SER A 414 9.49 -3.03 -14.87
C SER A 414 10.15 -2.46 -16.14
N ASN A 415 10.18 -1.13 -16.29
CA ASN A 415 10.69 -0.41 -17.45
C ASN A 415 9.86 -0.64 -18.75
N ASP A 416 8.57 -1.00 -18.65
CA ASP A 416 7.62 -1.07 -19.76
C ASP A 416 6.65 0.12 -19.79
N LEU A 417 7.22 1.32 -19.80
CA LEU A 417 6.49 2.57 -19.79
C LEU A 417 5.51 2.77 -20.98
N PRO A 418 5.74 2.24 -22.20
CA PRO A 418 4.73 2.29 -23.25
C PRO A 418 3.45 1.52 -22.91
N GLN A 419 3.55 0.34 -22.29
CA GLN A 419 2.36 -0.38 -21.82
C GLN A 419 1.69 0.36 -20.66
N ALA A 420 2.48 0.90 -19.73
CA ALA A 420 1.94 1.72 -18.64
C ALA A 420 1.16 2.93 -19.18
N GLU A 421 1.67 3.60 -20.22
CA GLU A 421 1.00 4.73 -20.89
C GLU A 421 -0.32 4.30 -21.52
N ILE A 422 -0.34 3.19 -22.27
CA ILE A 422 -1.57 2.69 -22.90
C ILE A 422 -2.66 2.43 -21.86
N ILE A 423 -2.32 1.66 -20.80
CA ILE A 423 -3.28 1.29 -19.75
C ILE A 423 -3.80 2.53 -19.02
N THR A 424 -2.91 3.38 -18.51
CA THR A 424 -3.32 4.56 -17.71
C THR A 424 -4.09 5.58 -18.54
N ARG A 425 -3.68 5.82 -19.79
CA ARG A 425 -4.40 6.71 -20.71
C ARG A 425 -5.82 6.22 -21.00
N GLU A 426 -5.99 4.92 -21.26
CA GLU A 426 -7.31 4.32 -21.50
C GLU A 426 -8.20 4.42 -20.26
N LEU A 427 -7.67 4.10 -19.08
CA LEU A 427 -8.40 4.22 -17.82
C LEU A 427 -8.82 5.67 -17.54
N ALA A 428 -7.90 6.63 -17.66
CA ALA A 428 -8.16 8.06 -17.40
C ALA A 428 -9.19 8.66 -18.39
N TYR A 429 -9.16 8.27 -19.66
CA TYR A 429 -10.12 8.78 -20.65
C TYR A 429 -11.48 8.10 -20.60
N ASN A 430 -11.56 6.83 -20.21
CA ASN A 430 -12.84 6.13 -20.06
C ASN A 430 -13.54 6.49 -18.73
N ALA A 431 -12.80 6.91 -17.71
CA ALA A 431 -13.33 7.35 -16.43
C ALA A 431 -12.85 8.78 -16.08
N PRO A 432 -13.25 9.80 -16.86
CA PRO A 432 -12.70 11.15 -16.75
C PRO A 432 -13.01 11.86 -15.42
N GLY A 433 -13.99 11.36 -14.66
CA GLY A 433 -14.35 11.86 -13.33
C GLY A 433 -13.65 11.15 -12.17
N ASN A 434 -12.81 10.14 -12.43
CA ASN A 434 -11.96 9.54 -11.40
C ASN A 434 -10.62 10.29 -11.36
N GLN A 435 -10.37 11.00 -10.26
CA GLN A 435 -9.16 11.82 -10.12
C GLN A 435 -7.89 10.99 -10.02
N GLY A 436 -7.92 9.87 -9.27
CA GLY A 436 -6.77 8.98 -9.09
C GLY A 436 -6.21 8.47 -10.41
N LEU A 437 -7.07 8.04 -11.34
CA LEU A 437 -6.63 7.55 -12.66
C LEU A 437 -5.94 8.62 -13.50
N ARG A 438 -6.32 9.90 -13.35
CA ARG A 438 -5.62 11.01 -14.03
C ARG A 438 -4.27 11.30 -13.40
N ILE A 439 -4.19 11.23 -12.06
CA ILE A 439 -2.93 11.36 -11.32
C ILE A 439 -1.97 10.23 -11.73
N ASP A 440 -2.45 8.98 -11.80
CA ASP A 440 -1.67 7.83 -12.25
C ASP A 440 -1.15 8.02 -13.69
N TYR A 441 -2.00 8.51 -14.60
CA TYR A 441 -1.58 8.82 -15.97
C TYR A 441 -0.51 9.91 -16.00
N ALA A 442 -0.68 11.00 -15.26
CA ALA A 442 0.33 12.04 -15.13
C ALA A 442 1.67 11.52 -14.57
N SER A 443 1.61 10.63 -13.58
CA SER A 443 2.79 9.97 -13.00
C SER A 443 3.53 9.09 -14.03
N VAL A 444 2.81 8.47 -14.98
CA VAL A 444 3.41 7.77 -16.11
C VAL A 444 4.01 8.75 -17.14
N LEU A 445 3.32 9.87 -17.45
CA LEU A 445 3.86 10.92 -18.33
C LEU A 445 5.17 11.50 -17.76
N GLN A 446 5.25 11.72 -16.45
CA GLN A 446 6.50 12.10 -15.75
C GLN A 446 7.61 11.07 -15.97
N ALA A 447 7.33 9.79 -15.73
CA ALA A 447 8.31 8.72 -15.89
C ALA A 447 8.82 8.57 -17.34
N ARG A 448 8.01 9.00 -18.33
CA ARG A 448 8.39 9.04 -19.75
C ARG A 448 9.21 10.27 -20.13
N GLY A 449 9.36 11.22 -19.21
CA GLY A 449 10.06 12.49 -19.42
C GLY A 449 9.21 13.55 -20.10
N TRP A 450 7.89 13.53 -19.88
CA TRP A 450 6.95 14.54 -20.39
C TRP A 450 6.30 15.36 -19.25
N PRO A 451 7.09 16.17 -18.54
CA PRO A 451 6.60 16.85 -17.35
C PRO A 451 5.56 17.95 -17.66
N ARG A 452 5.59 18.59 -18.83
CA ARG A 452 4.53 19.55 -19.21
C ARG A 452 3.24 18.82 -19.60
N ALA A 453 3.34 17.65 -20.22
CA ALA A 453 2.15 16.83 -20.46
C ALA A 453 1.52 16.36 -19.14
N ALA A 454 2.34 15.95 -18.17
CA ALA A 454 1.90 15.57 -16.83
C ALA A 454 1.22 16.74 -16.10
N GLU A 455 1.83 17.92 -16.10
CA GLU A 455 1.24 19.14 -15.52
C GLU A 455 -0.14 19.44 -16.09
N ASN A 456 -0.29 19.37 -17.41
CA ASN A 456 -1.58 19.60 -18.08
C ASN A 456 -2.63 18.56 -17.66
N GLU A 457 -2.24 17.30 -17.45
CA GLU A 457 -3.15 16.26 -16.99
C GLU A 457 -3.54 16.46 -15.52
N LEU A 458 -2.58 16.81 -14.65
CA LEU A 458 -2.84 17.15 -13.25
C LEU A 458 -3.75 18.37 -13.13
N LYS A 459 -3.64 19.35 -14.03
CA LYS A 459 -4.55 20.50 -14.03
C LYS A 459 -6.00 20.12 -14.32
N LYS A 460 -6.24 19.06 -15.10
CA LYS A 460 -7.60 18.50 -15.29
C LYS A 460 -8.08 17.77 -14.03
N ALA A 461 -7.18 17.03 -13.37
CA ALA A 461 -7.46 16.34 -12.12
C ALA A 461 -7.80 17.32 -10.98
N GLU A 462 -7.17 18.49 -10.95
CA GLU A 462 -7.40 19.54 -9.94
C GLU A 462 -8.84 20.04 -9.88
N VAL A 463 -9.59 20.01 -10.99
CA VAL A 463 -10.98 20.49 -11.04
C VAL A 463 -11.94 19.58 -10.24
N ILE A 464 -11.54 18.35 -9.93
CA ILE A 464 -12.38 17.36 -9.23
C ILE A 464 -12.27 17.56 -7.71
N GLU A 465 -11.09 17.33 -7.13
CA GLU A 465 -10.79 17.55 -5.71
C GLU A 465 -9.46 18.31 -5.58
N PRO A 466 -9.47 19.66 -5.59
CA PRO A 466 -8.26 20.47 -5.65
C PRO A 466 -7.29 20.27 -4.48
N ARG A 467 -7.80 19.82 -3.32
CA ARG A 467 -7.02 19.63 -2.08
C ARG A 467 -6.61 18.18 -1.83
N ASN A 468 -6.72 17.30 -2.83
CA ASN A 468 -6.32 15.91 -2.68
C ASN A 468 -4.79 15.81 -2.47
N ILE A 469 -4.35 15.12 -1.41
CA ILE A 469 -2.93 15.01 -1.04
C ILE A 469 -2.10 14.39 -2.19
N ASN A 470 -2.57 13.32 -2.81
CA ASN A 470 -1.85 12.65 -3.91
C ASN A 470 -1.73 13.55 -5.15
N LEU A 471 -2.76 14.36 -5.43
CA LEU A 471 -2.71 15.34 -6.51
C LEU A 471 -1.60 16.37 -6.26
N GLU A 472 -1.60 17.00 -5.08
CA GLU A 472 -0.64 18.04 -4.75
C GLU A 472 0.79 17.50 -4.66
N VAL A 473 0.96 16.26 -4.18
CA VAL A 473 2.25 15.55 -4.21
C VAL A 473 2.77 15.40 -5.64
N GLU A 474 1.95 14.92 -6.57
CA GLU A 474 2.34 14.75 -7.98
C GLU A 474 2.51 16.09 -8.71
N GLN A 475 1.75 17.12 -8.34
CA GLN A 475 1.98 18.50 -8.82
C GLN A 475 3.31 19.05 -8.33
N ALA A 476 3.69 18.79 -7.08
CA ALA A 476 4.97 19.22 -6.52
C ALA A 476 6.16 18.51 -7.17
N TRP A 477 6.06 17.19 -7.40
CA TRP A 477 7.05 16.44 -8.18
C TRP A 477 7.17 17.00 -9.61
N THR A 478 6.04 17.31 -10.23
CA THR A 478 6.01 17.91 -11.57
C THR A 478 6.68 19.27 -11.59
N ALA A 479 6.37 20.14 -10.62
CA ALA A 479 7.00 21.45 -10.46
C ALA A 479 8.52 21.31 -10.22
N LEU A 480 8.96 20.33 -9.41
CA LEU A 480 10.37 20.07 -9.17
C LEU A 480 11.11 19.65 -10.46
N THR A 481 10.54 18.73 -11.25
CA THR A 481 11.10 18.32 -12.56
C THR A 481 11.12 19.47 -13.55
N LEU A 482 10.06 20.29 -13.55
CA LEU A 482 9.95 21.52 -14.33
C LEU A 482 10.76 22.67 -13.77
N GLN A 483 11.52 22.52 -12.68
CA GLN A 483 12.37 23.58 -12.13
C GLN A 483 11.59 24.83 -11.69
N GLU A 484 10.34 24.64 -11.25
CA GLU A 484 9.49 25.64 -10.61
C GLU A 484 9.64 25.55 -9.09
N TRP A 485 10.84 25.91 -8.62
CA TRP A 485 11.29 25.70 -7.25
C TRP A 485 10.33 26.28 -6.19
N GLN A 486 9.83 27.49 -6.41
CA GLN A 486 8.89 28.14 -5.49
C GLN A 486 7.56 27.38 -5.41
N GLN A 487 7.02 26.93 -6.55
CA GLN A 487 5.77 26.17 -6.57
C GLN A 487 5.95 24.79 -5.92
N ALA A 488 7.05 24.11 -6.23
CA ALA A 488 7.40 22.84 -5.60
C ALA A 488 7.50 22.99 -4.07
N ALA A 489 8.15 24.05 -3.57
CA ALA A 489 8.29 24.32 -2.15
C ALA A 489 6.95 24.61 -1.47
N VAL A 490 6.08 25.44 -2.07
CA VAL A 490 4.76 25.79 -1.51
C VAL A 490 3.85 24.55 -1.43
N LEU A 491 3.75 23.78 -2.52
CA LEU A 491 2.95 22.55 -2.54
C LEU A 491 3.49 21.53 -1.54
N THR A 492 4.81 21.36 -1.47
CA THR A 492 5.45 20.45 -0.51
C THR A 492 5.17 20.87 0.94
N HIS A 493 5.25 22.17 1.24
CA HIS A 493 4.97 22.68 2.58
C HIS A 493 3.53 22.39 3.01
N ASP A 494 2.57 22.63 2.12
CA ASP A 494 1.14 22.40 2.39
C ASP A 494 0.85 20.91 2.70
N VAL A 495 1.33 19.99 1.86
CA VAL A 495 1.12 18.55 2.10
C VAL A 495 1.88 18.04 3.34
N VAL A 496 3.04 18.61 3.68
CA VAL A 496 3.78 18.28 4.91
C VAL A 496 3.03 18.76 6.16
N GLU A 497 2.38 19.92 6.10
CA GLU A 497 1.56 20.40 7.22
C GLU A 497 0.32 19.50 7.42
N ARG A 498 -0.31 19.08 6.31
CA ARG A 498 -1.53 18.30 6.35
C ARG A 498 -1.31 16.83 6.64
N GLU A 499 -0.32 16.16 6.04
CA GLU A 499 -0.11 14.71 6.16
C GLU A 499 1.39 14.31 6.21
N PRO A 500 2.12 14.68 7.27
CA PRO A 500 3.58 14.49 7.35
C PRO A 500 4.06 13.03 7.45
N GLN A 501 3.14 12.08 7.68
CA GLN A 501 3.47 10.66 7.81
C GLN A 501 3.19 9.87 6.51
N ASP A 502 2.53 10.48 5.53
CA ASP A 502 2.29 9.81 4.25
C ASP A 502 3.63 9.52 3.53
N PRO A 503 3.88 8.28 3.07
CA PRO A 503 5.13 7.92 2.41
C PRO A 503 5.44 8.73 1.13
N GLY A 504 4.41 9.18 0.40
CA GLY A 504 4.57 10.06 -0.76
C GLY A 504 5.04 11.45 -0.34
N VAL A 505 4.43 12.02 0.70
CA VAL A 505 4.81 13.31 1.29
C VAL A 505 6.22 13.28 1.86
N VAL A 506 6.60 12.23 2.59
CA VAL A 506 7.95 12.09 3.17
C VAL A 506 9.01 12.07 2.07
N ARG A 507 8.78 11.33 0.98
CA ARG A 507 9.71 11.26 -0.17
C ARG A 507 9.78 12.59 -0.92
N LEU A 508 8.66 13.25 -1.14
CA LEU A 508 8.63 14.57 -1.78
C LEU A 508 9.43 15.59 -0.95
N LYS A 509 9.18 15.64 0.37
CA LYS A 509 9.92 16.52 1.28
C LYS A 509 11.42 16.23 1.19
N ARG A 510 11.82 14.95 1.20
CA ARG A 510 13.22 14.55 1.05
C ARG A 510 13.82 15.06 -0.26
N ALA A 511 13.11 14.95 -1.38
CA ALA A 511 13.59 15.43 -2.68
C ALA A 511 13.79 16.96 -2.71
N VAL A 512 12.88 17.73 -2.11
CA VAL A 512 13.02 19.19 -1.97
C VAL A 512 14.16 19.55 -1.01
N ASP A 513 14.30 18.84 0.12
CA ASP A 513 15.42 19.05 1.05
C ASP A 513 16.76 18.79 0.36
N VAL A 514 16.87 17.71 -0.41
CA VAL A 514 18.08 17.34 -1.16
C VAL A 514 18.40 18.34 -2.27
N HIS A 515 17.39 18.91 -2.93
CA HIS A 515 17.59 20.02 -3.88
C HIS A 515 18.20 21.25 -3.21
N ASN A 516 17.89 21.50 -1.94
CA ASN A 516 18.39 22.65 -1.19
C ASN A 516 19.78 22.45 -0.57
N LEU A 517 20.44 21.32 -0.80
CA LEU A 517 21.79 21.04 -0.33
C LEU A 517 22.86 21.69 -1.23
N ALA A 518 24.06 21.86 -0.67
CA ALA A 518 25.25 22.14 -1.47
C ALA A 518 25.60 20.92 -2.32
N GLU A 519 26.31 21.11 -3.43
CA GLU A 519 26.60 20.02 -4.37
C GLU A 519 28.08 20.01 -4.76
N LEU A 520 28.76 18.90 -4.50
CA LEU A 520 30.11 18.61 -4.98
C LEU A 520 30.01 17.73 -6.23
N ARG A 521 30.56 18.21 -7.34
CA ARG A 521 30.72 17.45 -8.58
C ARG A 521 32.20 17.17 -8.81
N ILE A 522 32.52 15.91 -9.03
CA ILE A 522 33.84 15.45 -9.43
C ILE A 522 33.68 14.69 -10.74
N ALA A 523 34.52 14.99 -11.72
CA ALA A 523 34.61 14.23 -12.96
C ALA A 523 36.07 14.16 -13.37
N GLY A 524 36.47 13.06 -14.01
CA GLY A 524 37.82 12.93 -14.49
C GLY A 524 38.07 11.65 -15.26
N SER A 525 39.27 11.57 -15.81
CA SER A 525 39.76 10.38 -16.48
C SER A 525 41.24 10.14 -16.16
N THR A 526 41.66 8.88 -16.25
CA THR A 526 43.06 8.49 -16.13
C THR A 526 43.43 7.47 -17.19
N GLY A 527 44.45 7.77 -17.98
CA GLY A 527 45.03 6.87 -18.97
C GLY A 527 45.87 5.78 -18.30
N ILE A 528 45.68 4.54 -18.73
CA ILE A 528 46.41 3.36 -18.25
C ILE A 528 47.45 2.94 -19.28
N ASP A 529 47.07 2.85 -20.56
CA ASP A 529 47.98 2.48 -21.65
C ASP A 529 47.53 3.11 -22.98
N ALA A 530 48.50 3.51 -23.81
CA ALA A 530 48.26 4.14 -25.11
C ALA A 530 49.43 3.89 -26.08
N GLU A 531 49.14 3.63 -27.36
CA GLU A 531 50.18 3.39 -28.40
C GLU A 531 50.72 4.67 -29.05
N GLY A 532 50.00 5.79 -28.94
CA GLY A 532 50.25 7.02 -29.70
C GLY A 532 50.87 8.20 -28.92
N PRO A 533 51.44 9.20 -29.61
CA PRO A 533 51.94 10.42 -29.00
C PRO A 533 50.84 11.43 -28.65
N ASP A 534 49.61 11.23 -29.14
CA ASP A 534 48.47 12.15 -28.96
C ASP A 534 47.53 11.77 -27.81
N SER A 535 47.64 10.55 -27.28
CA SER A 535 47.05 10.10 -26.02
C SER A 535 48.18 9.58 -25.14
N GLY A 536 48.58 10.34 -24.12
CA GLY A 536 49.76 10.01 -23.35
C GLY A 536 49.50 8.84 -22.38
N LYS A 537 50.51 7.99 -22.21
CA LYS A 537 50.53 7.00 -21.12
C LYS A 537 50.49 7.75 -19.78
N HIS A 538 49.48 7.49 -18.96
CA HIS A 538 49.23 8.13 -17.66
C HIS A 538 48.68 9.56 -17.71
N ASP A 539 47.99 9.94 -18.78
CA ASP A 539 47.27 11.22 -18.79
C ASP A 539 46.20 11.23 -17.68
N VAL A 540 46.03 12.38 -17.03
CA VAL A 540 45.03 12.57 -15.96
C VAL A 540 44.27 13.84 -16.25
N ASP A 541 42.95 13.75 -16.25
CA ASP A 541 42.04 14.89 -16.22
C ASP A 541 41.18 14.81 -14.97
N LEU A 542 41.05 15.91 -14.24
CA LEU A 542 40.24 15.98 -13.03
C LEU A 542 39.64 17.38 -12.90
N THR A 543 38.32 17.42 -12.81
CA THR A 543 37.56 18.64 -12.50
C THR A 543 36.77 18.42 -11.22
N THR A 544 36.86 19.36 -10.29
CA THR A 544 36.12 19.36 -9.02
C THR A 544 35.41 20.70 -8.86
N ILE A 545 34.09 20.71 -8.73
CA ILE A 545 33.27 21.91 -8.60
C ILE A 545 32.36 21.77 -7.38
N VAL A 546 32.32 22.79 -6.54
CA VAL A 546 31.39 22.90 -5.41
C VAL A 546 30.40 24.02 -5.70
N TYR A 547 29.13 23.68 -5.75
CA TYR A 547 28.00 24.59 -5.84
C TYR A 547 27.46 24.89 -4.44
N SER A 548 27.08 26.13 -4.20
CA SER A 548 26.34 26.54 -3.01
C SER A 548 24.92 25.92 -3.02
N PRO A 549 24.24 25.91 -1.87
CA PRO A 549 22.78 25.80 -1.84
C PRO A 549 22.14 26.86 -2.77
N PRO A 550 20.91 26.60 -3.27
CA PRO A 550 20.14 27.61 -4.00
C PRO A 550 19.99 28.92 -3.23
N LEU A 551 20.27 30.04 -3.88
CA LEU A 551 20.10 31.41 -3.41
C LEU A 551 18.92 32.03 -4.17
N ASN A 552 17.90 32.49 -3.43
CA ASN A 552 16.67 33.02 -4.04
C ASN A 552 16.09 32.07 -5.11
N ASP A 553 16.06 30.77 -4.74
CA ASP A 553 15.56 29.61 -5.49
C ASP A 553 16.30 29.25 -6.77
N ASN A 554 16.62 30.21 -7.64
CA ASN A 554 17.11 29.94 -8.98
C ASN A 554 18.63 30.08 -9.15
N TRP A 555 19.33 30.71 -8.19
CA TRP A 555 20.76 31.00 -8.34
C TRP A 555 21.63 30.04 -7.54
N ARG A 556 22.78 29.66 -8.06
CA ARG A 556 23.86 29.03 -7.27
C ARG A 556 25.18 29.69 -7.60
N GLY A 557 25.99 29.95 -6.59
CA GLY A 557 27.40 30.26 -6.78
C GLY A 557 28.20 28.96 -6.84
N PHE A 558 29.26 28.90 -7.63
CA PHE A 558 30.16 27.76 -7.62
C PHE A 558 31.62 28.17 -7.68
N ALA A 559 32.49 27.30 -7.16
CA ALA A 559 33.92 27.40 -7.28
C ALA A 559 34.51 26.01 -7.46
N GLY A 560 35.65 25.92 -8.15
CA GLY A 560 36.25 24.64 -8.45
C GLY A 560 37.71 24.73 -8.85
N PHE A 561 38.25 23.54 -9.08
CA PHE A 561 39.62 23.33 -9.50
C PHE A 561 39.66 22.29 -10.62
N GLY A 562 40.42 22.58 -11.68
CA GLY A 562 40.72 21.68 -12.77
C GLY A 562 42.20 21.31 -12.79
N TYR A 563 42.52 20.07 -13.11
CA TYR A 563 43.87 19.58 -13.29
C TYR A 563 43.92 18.65 -14.49
N ALA A 564 44.76 19.00 -15.45
CA ALA A 564 45.07 18.13 -16.58
C ALA A 564 46.59 17.92 -16.69
N ASP A 565 47.00 16.69 -16.90
CA ASP A 565 48.39 16.25 -17.04
C ASP A 565 48.48 15.28 -18.21
N GLY A 566 49.50 15.46 -19.05
CA GLY A 566 49.80 14.48 -20.10
C GLY A 566 51.26 14.43 -20.51
N GLN A 567 51.70 13.26 -20.95
CA GLN A 567 53.09 12.98 -21.32
C GLN A 567 53.25 12.86 -22.84
N PHE A 568 53.83 13.90 -23.45
CA PHE A 568 54.05 13.96 -24.90
C PHE A 568 55.52 13.72 -25.27
N SER A 569 55.79 13.56 -26.57
CA SER A 569 57.16 13.39 -27.09
C SER A 569 58.08 14.58 -26.79
N GLU A 570 57.51 15.79 -26.73
CA GLU A 570 58.15 17.05 -26.35
C GLU A 570 58.17 17.27 -24.81
N GLY A 571 57.79 16.24 -24.04
CA GLY A 571 57.79 16.18 -22.58
C GLY A 571 56.41 16.37 -21.95
N LYS A 572 56.40 16.58 -20.62
CA LYS A 572 55.18 16.74 -19.80
C LYS A 572 54.42 18.06 -20.01
N GLY A 573 53.11 18.01 -20.23
CA GLY A 573 52.19 19.16 -20.27
C GLY A 573 51.27 19.17 -19.06
N ILE A 574 51.13 20.32 -18.40
CA ILE A 574 50.31 20.45 -17.19
C ILE A 574 49.47 21.73 -17.31
N VAL A 575 48.17 21.59 -17.08
CA VAL A 575 47.21 22.69 -16.97
C VAL A 575 46.55 22.62 -15.59
N ARG A 576 46.43 23.78 -14.94
CA ARG A 576 45.73 23.92 -13.67
C ARG A 576 44.76 25.07 -13.75
N ASP A 577 43.51 24.81 -13.42
CA ASP A 577 42.44 25.79 -13.52
C ASP A 577 41.87 26.09 -12.15
N TRP A 578 41.70 27.37 -11.84
CA TRP A 578 40.84 27.83 -10.76
C TRP A 578 39.60 28.45 -11.37
N LEU A 579 38.43 27.90 -11.09
CA LEU A 579 37.18 28.37 -11.67
C LEU A 579 36.22 28.88 -10.59
N ALA A 580 35.43 29.89 -10.93
CA ALA A 580 34.35 30.38 -10.11
C ALA A 580 33.26 30.99 -11.01
N GLY A 581 32.01 30.88 -10.59
CA GLY A 581 30.91 31.35 -11.41
C GLY A 581 29.56 31.35 -10.73
N VAL A 582 28.55 31.62 -11.54
CA VAL A 582 27.15 31.63 -11.15
C VAL A 582 26.32 30.80 -12.12
N GLU A 583 25.42 30.01 -11.56
CA GLU A 583 24.40 29.25 -12.27
C GLU A 583 23.04 29.93 -12.02
N TRP A 584 22.23 30.03 -13.06
CA TRP A 584 20.82 30.36 -12.96
C TRP A 584 19.98 29.27 -13.61
N ARG A 585 19.02 28.72 -12.86
CA ARG A 585 18.23 27.57 -13.29
C ARG A 585 16.75 27.80 -13.00
N SER A 586 15.93 27.76 -14.05
CA SER A 586 14.49 27.99 -14.00
C SER A 586 13.75 27.14 -15.05
N ARG A 587 12.43 27.28 -15.15
CA ARG A 587 11.55 26.27 -15.76
C ARG A 587 11.92 25.80 -17.15
N ASN A 588 12.27 26.73 -18.02
CA ASN A 588 12.58 26.44 -19.41
C ASN A 588 14.04 26.72 -19.72
N ILE A 589 14.85 27.14 -18.75
CA ILE A 589 16.12 27.78 -19.05
C ILE A 589 17.14 27.53 -17.95
N TRP A 590 18.34 27.26 -18.39
CA TRP A 590 19.52 27.17 -17.55
C TRP A 590 20.61 28.01 -18.19
N LEU A 591 21.30 28.79 -17.38
CA LEU A 591 22.41 29.64 -17.77
C LEU A 591 23.54 29.46 -16.75
N GLU A 592 24.77 29.45 -17.22
CA GLU A 592 25.96 29.37 -16.38
C GLU A 592 27.02 30.31 -16.92
N ALA A 593 27.55 31.15 -16.04
CA ALA A 593 28.64 32.07 -16.35
C ALA A 593 29.83 31.76 -15.42
N GLU A 594 30.96 31.46 -16.04
CA GLU A 594 32.17 30.99 -15.37
C GLU A 594 33.34 31.89 -15.75
N TYR A 595 34.14 32.23 -14.75
CA TYR A 595 35.49 32.75 -14.89
C TYR A 595 36.47 31.64 -14.54
N ALA A 596 37.52 31.47 -15.35
CA ALA A 596 38.56 30.49 -15.10
C ALA A 596 39.93 31.15 -15.19
N GLU A 597 40.77 30.99 -14.17
CA GLU A 597 42.19 31.33 -14.22
C GLU A 597 42.98 30.07 -14.55
N ARG A 598 43.52 30.02 -15.77
CA ARG A 598 44.24 28.84 -16.27
C ARG A 598 45.75 29.07 -16.21
N PHE A 599 46.44 28.17 -15.53
CA PHE A 599 47.90 28.16 -15.40
C PHE A 599 48.51 27.04 -16.23
N PHE A 600 49.34 27.41 -17.20
CA PHE A 600 50.09 26.50 -18.07
C PHE A 600 51.32 27.23 -18.61
N ASN A 601 52.38 26.50 -18.97
CA ASN A 601 53.63 27.09 -19.48
C ASN A 601 54.23 28.20 -18.58
N HIS A 602 54.02 28.12 -17.26
CA HIS A 602 54.43 29.15 -16.28
C HIS A 602 53.72 30.51 -16.44
N GLU A 603 52.61 30.57 -17.18
CA GLU A 603 51.79 31.76 -17.38
C GLU A 603 50.39 31.57 -16.79
N HIS A 604 49.82 32.68 -16.32
CA HIS A 604 48.44 32.79 -15.85
C HIS A 604 47.61 33.47 -16.95
N LYS A 605 46.56 32.80 -17.45
CA LYS A 605 45.68 33.34 -18.48
C LYS A 605 44.21 33.29 -18.05
N PRO A 606 43.49 34.42 -18.14
CA PRO A 606 42.06 34.46 -17.84
C PRO A 606 41.25 33.87 -19.00
N GLY A 607 40.42 32.89 -18.66
CA GLY A 607 39.38 32.29 -19.48
C GLY A 607 37.98 32.65 -18.96
N ALA A 608 36.99 32.43 -19.80
CA ALA A 608 35.58 32.63 -19.43
C ALA A 608 34.69 31.69 -20.23
N ARG A 609 33.64 31.18 -19.60
CA ARG A 609 32.63 30.34 -20.26
C ARG A 609 31.24 30.89 -19.98
N LEU A 610 30.43 30.97 -21.03
CA LEU A 610 29.01 31.24 -20.93
C LEU A 610 28.28 30.08 -21.60
N SER A 611 27.48 29.34 -20.83
CA SER A 611 26.72 28.19 -21.32
C SER A 611 25.25 28.36 -20.98
N GLY A 612 24.39 27.81 -21.82
CA GLY A 612 22.96 27.86 -21.56
C GLY A 612 22.13 27.00 -22.50
N TRP A 613 20.94 26.62 -22.04
CA TRP A 613 19.96 25.94 -22.86
C TRP A 613 18.54 26.43 -22.57
N TYR A 614 17.66 26.24 -23.57
CA TYR A 614 16.24 26.57 -23.50
C TYR A 614 15.38 25.39 -23.97
N ASP A 615 14.37 25.02 -23.20
CA ASP A 615 13.35 24.03 -23.53
C ASP A 615 12.08 24.69 -24.06
N PHE A 616 11.71 24.41 -25.32
CA PHE A 616 10.47 24.92 -25.91
C PHE A 616 9.25 24.12 -25.48
N ASN A 617 9.44 22.81 -25.30
CA ASN A 617 8.44 21.84 -24.87
C ASN A 617 9.17 20.60 -24.34
N ASP A 618 8.44 19.51 -24.08
CA ASP A 618 9.05 18.27 -23.57
C ASP A 618 9.96 17.58 -24.59
N ASN A 619 9.87 17.95 -25.88
CA ASN A 619 10.60 17.31 -26.95
C ASN A 619 11.85 18.07 -27.37
N TRP A 620 11.82 19.40 -27.44
CA TRP A 620 12.88 20.19 -28.08
C TRP A 620 13.64 21.06 -27.09
N ARG A 621 14.96 20.88 -27.08
CA ARG A 621 15.93 21.72 -26.39
C ARG A 621 16.92 22.32 -27.37
N ILE A 622 17.23 23.60 -27.23
CA ILE A 622 18.38 24.24 -27.89
C ILE A 622 19.37 24.68 -26.84
N GLY A 623 20.66 24.55 -27.10
CA GLY A 623 21.69 25.06 -26.21
C GLY A 623 22.88 25.64 -26.95
N SER A 624 23.64 26.47 -26.25
CA SER A 624 24.83 27.11 -26.76
C SER A 624 25.86 27.31 -25.65
N GLN A 625 27.14 27.28 -26.04
CA GLN A 625 28.27 27.50 -25.17
C GLN A 625 29.31 28.34 -25.88
N LEU A 626 29.82 29.37 -25.20
CA LEU A 626 30.88 30.25 -25.68
C LEU A 626 32.02 30.18 -24.67
N GLU A 627 33.23 29.92 -25.14
CA GLU A 627 34.42 29.85 -24.30
C GLU A 627 35.54 30.73 -24.84
N ARG A 628 36.08 31.57 -23.96
CA ARG A 628 37.40 32.15 -24.11
C ARG A 628 38.39 31.26 -23.38
N LEU A 629 39.48 30.89 -24.06
CA LEU A 629 40.46 29.91 -23.58
C LEU A 629 39.82 28.50 -23.39
N SER A 630 39.25 28.00 -24.48
CA SER A 630 38.42 26.82 -24.58
C SER A 630 39.07 25.53 -24.05
N HIS A 631 38.30 24.69 -23.37
CA HIS A 631 38.70 23.33 -22.97
C HIS A 631 38.77 22.37 -24.16
N ARG A 632 38.21 22.75 -25.32
CA ARG A 632 38.31 21.97 -26.58
C ARG A 632 39.70 22.02 -27.21
N VAL A 633 40.58 22.92 -26.76
CA VAL A 633 41.96 23.01 -27.26
C VAL A 633 42.77 21.87 -26.63
N PRO A 634 43.39 20.98 -27.42
CA PRO A 634 44.12 19.84 -26.90
C PRO A 634 45.25 20.25 -25.94
N LEU A 635 45.49 19.44 -24.90
CA LEU A 635 46.53 19.69 -23.91
C LEU A 635 47.93 19.83 -24.56
N ARG A 636 48.22 19.02 -25.58
CA ARG A 636 49.46 19.09 -26.38
C ARG A 636 49.59 20.43 -27.12
N ALA A 637 48.49 21.00 -27.60
CA ALA A 637 48.46 22.32 -28.24
C ALA A 637 48.77 23.44 -27.22
N MET A 638 48.13 23.39 -26.04
CA MET A 638 48.37 24.35 -24.95
C MET A 638 49.82 24.34 -24.47
N LYS A 639 50.42 23.15 -24.36
CA LYS A 639 51.83 23.02 -24.03
C LYS A 639 52.73 23.73 -25.04
N ASN A 640 52.37 23.73 -26.33
CA ASN A 640 53.10 24.46 -27.37
C ASN A 640 52.70 25.95 -27.48
N GLY A 641 51.99 26.48 -26.48
CA GLY A 641 51.60 27.89 -26.42
C GLY A 641 50.37 28.23 -27.26
N VAL A 642 49.75 27.25 -27.90
CA VAL A 642 48.54 27.43 -28.72
C VAL A 642 47.32 27.48 -27.80
N THR A 643 46.51 28.51 -27.95
CA THR A 643 45.25 28.72 -27.23
C THR A 643 44.11 28.84 -28.23
N GLY A 644 42.87 28.87 -27.77
CA GLY A 644 41.74 29.04 -28.67
C GLY A 644 40.46 29.45 -27.97
N ASN A 645 39.56 30.03 -28.74
CA ASN A 645 38.21 30.39 -28.30
C ASN A 645 37.21 29.55 -29.06
N SER A 646 36.14 29.10 -28.41
CA SER A 646 35.16 28.24 -29.03
C SER A 646 33.73 28.75 -28.90
N ALA A 647 32.90 28.35 -29.86
CA ALA A 647 31.47 28.54 -29.85
C ALA A 647 30.81 27.21 -30.23
N GLN A 648 29.81 26.78 -29.47
CA GLN A 648 29.02 25.58 -29.71
C GLN A 648 27.54 25.94 -29.72
N ALA A 649 26.79 25.25 -30.57
CA ALA A 649 25.34 25.21 -30.55
C ALA A 649 24.86 23.77 -30.73
N TYR A 650 23.78 23.39 -30.08
CA TYR A 650 23.18 22.07 -30.25
C TYR A 650 21.66 22.13 -30.19
N VAL A 651 21.03 21.17 -30.86
CA VAL A 651 19.59 20.90 -30.79
C VAL A 651 19.40 19.46 -30.37
N ARG A 652 18.58 19.23 -29.34
CA ARG A 652 18.19 17.91 -28.86
C ARG A 652 16.70 17.71 -29.06
N TRP A 653 16.33 16.63 -29.74
CA TRP A 653 14.98 16.10 -29.79
C TRP A 653 14.87 14.89 -28.86
N TYR A 654 13.90 14.92 -27.96
CA TYR A 654 13.56 13.85 -27.02
C TYR A 654 12.15 13.38 -27.34
N GLN A 655 11.99 12.11 -27.73
CA GLN A 655 10.65 11.56 -27.90
C GLN A 655 10.10 11.07 -26.57
N ASN A 656 10.87 10.26 -25.84
CA ASN A 656 10.55 9.62 -24.56
C ASN A 656 11.80 8.89 -24.03
N GLU A 657 11.68 8.12 -22.95
CA GLU A 657 12.79 7.43 -22.29
C GLU A 657 13.53 6.42 -23.18
N ARG A 658 12.93 6.05 -24.33
CA ARG A 658 13.49 5.09 -25.29
C ARG A 658 14.18 5.75 -26.46
N ARG A 659 13.96 7.04 -26.70
CA ARG A 659 14.42 7.70 -27.92
C ARG A 659 14.76 9.16 -27.73
N LYS A 660 16.02 9.48 -28.00
CA LYS A 660 16.53 10.86 -28.09
C LYS A 660 17.58 10.97 -29.19
N TYR A 661 17.65 12.13 -29.82
CA TYR A 661 18.65 12.48 -30.83
C TYR A 661 19.16 13.89 -30.62
N GLY A 662 20.45 14.10 -30.85
CA GLY A 662 21.12 15.37 -30.75
C GLY A 662 21.90 15.66 -32.02
N VAL A 663 21.90 16.92 -32.44
CA VAL A 663 22.84 17.45 -33.42
C VAL A 663 23.57 18.60 -32.77
N SER A 664 24.90 18.57 -32.82
CA SER A 664 25.74 19.65 -32.31
C SER A 664 26.69 20.15 -33.39
N TRP A 665 26.96 21.45 -33.34
CA TRP A 665 27.97 22.11 -34.14
C TRP A 665 28.87 22.91 -33.21
N ALA A 666 30.17 22.85 -33.45
CA ALA A 666 31.14 23.65 -32.75
C ALA A 666 32.18 24.25 -33.70
N PHE A 667 32.67 25.40 -33.29
CA PHE A 667 33.71 26.16 -33.95
C PHE A 667 34.76 26.52 -32.91
N THR A 668 36.03 26.29 -33.23
CA THR A 668 37.17 26.72 -32.39
C THR A 668 38.17 27.50 -33.25
N ASP A 669 38.45 28.73 -32.84
CA ASP A 669 39.46 29.62 -33.44
C ASP A 669 40.74 29.55 -32.60
N PHE A 670 41.79 28.96 -33.15
CA PHE A 670 43.07 28.75 -32.49
C PHE A 670 44.02 29.92 -32.75
N SER A 671 44.94 30.17 -31.82
CA SER A 671 45.92 31.25 -31.91
C SER A 671 47.02 31.01 -32.94
N ASP A 672 47.15 29.79 -33.48
CA ASP A 672 48.07 29.42 -34.55
C ASP A 672 47.45 29.54 -35.96
N SER A 673 46.28 30.19 -36.08
CA SER A 673 45.50 30.36 -37.31
C SER A 673 44.69 29.13 -37.74
N ASN A 674 44.71 28.03 -36.96
CA ASN A 674 43.81 26.92 -37.19
C ASN A 674 42.36 27.30 -36.84
N GLN A 675 41.43 26.93 -37.70
CA GLN A 675 40.00 27.04 -37.50
C GLN A 675 39.40 25.65 -37.60
N ARG A 676 38.83 25.18 -36.50
CA ARG A 676 38.23 23.85 -36.39
C ARG A 676 36.71 23.96 -36.42
N HIS A 677 36.09 23.20 -37.31
CA HIS A 677 34.65 22.98 -37.34
C HIS A 677 34.35 21.53 -37.01
N GLU A 678 33.45 21.31 -36.06
CA GLU A 678 33.01 20.00 -35.61
C GLU A 678 31.50 19.91 -35.74
N VAL A 679 31.01 18.79 -36.28
CA VAL A 679 29.58 18.47 -36.31
C VAL A 679 29.42 17.05 -35.77
N SER A 680 28.54 16.88 -34.79
CA SER A 680 28.19 15.55 -34.28
C SER A 680 26.70 15.29 -34.35
N ILE A 681 26.35 14.03 -34.62
CA ILE A 681 24.99 13.51 -34.51
C ILE A 681 25.06 12.31 -33.57
N GLU A 682 24.35 12.40 -32.47
CA GLU A 682 24.26 11.35 -31.46
C GLU A 682 22.80 10.93 -31.27
N GLY A 683 22.59 9.67 -30.94
CA GLY A 683 21.26 9.16 -30.63
C GLY A 683 21.29 8.07 -29.58
N GLN A 684 20.10 7.76 -29.07
CA GLN A 684 19.85 6.62 -28.22
C GLN A 684 18.50 6.02 -28.62
N GLU A 685 18.49 4.73 -28.87
CA GLU A 685 17.32 3.93 -29.21
C GLU A 685 17.26 2.70 -28.30
N ARG A 686 16.28 2.63 -27.41
CA ARG A 686 16.09 1.46 -26.55
C ARG A 686 15.52 0.31 -27.34
N ILE A 687 16.34 -0.72 -27.53
CA ILE A 687 15.98 -1.93 -28.28
C ILE A 687 15.49 -3.05 -27.36
N TRP A 688 15.89 -3.04 -26.09
CA TRP A 688 15.44 -3.99 -25.08
C TRP A 688 15.20 -3.30 -23.74
N SER A 689 14.12 -3.69 -23.07
CA SER A 689 13.77 -3.18 -21.75
C SER A 689 13.17 -4.29 -20.91
N SER A 690 13.69 -4.45 -19.70
CA SER A 690 13.22 -5.39 -18.69
C SER A 690 13.48 -4.79 -17.29
N PRO A 691 12.98 -5.41 -16.20
CA PRO A 691 13.18 -4.85 -14.86
C PRO A 691 14.65 -4.64 -14.48
N TYR A 692 15.54 -5.52 -14.97
CA TYR A 692 16.94 -5.56 -14.56
C TYR A 692 17.94 -5.28 -15.67
N LEU A 693 17.50 -5.27 -16.93
CA LEU A 693 18.38 -5.09 -18.08
C LEU A 693 17.75 -4.13 -19.08
N ILE A 694 18.49 -3.09 -19.41
CA ILE A 694 18.20 -2.17 -20.50
C ILE A 694 19.30 -2.32 -21.55
N VAL A 695 18.93 -2.38 -22.82
CA VAL A 695 19.89 -2.33 -23.93
C VAL A 695 19.51 -1.20 -24.88
N ASP A 696 20.43 -0.27 -25.05
CA ASP A 696 20.28 0.90 -25.89
C ASP A 696 21.26 0.81 -27.08
N PHE A 697 20.78 1.13 -28.28
CA PHE A 697 21.58 1.36 -29.47
C PHE A 697 21.94 2.85 -29.54
N LEU A 698 23.23 3.13 -29.70
CA LEU A 698 23.82 4.46 -29.66
C LEU A 698 24.45 4.79 -31.03
N PRO A 699 23.68 5.32 -32.00
CA PRO A 699 24.27 5.81 -33.23
C PRO A 699 25.09 7.07 -32.97
N ASN A 700 26.31 7.11 -33.51
CA ASN A 700 27.21 8.26 -33.41
C ASN A 700 27.85 8.55 -34.76
N LEU A 701 27.72 9.79 -35.23
CA LEU A 701 28.37 10.33 -36.41
C LEU A 701 29.14 11.58 -35.99
N TYR A 702 30.40 11.69 -36.40
CA TYR A 702 31.24 12.85 -36.10
C TYR A 702 31.97 13.31 -37.36
N TYR A 703 31.99 14.62 -37.60
CA TYR A 703 32.71 15.24 -38.70
C TYR A 703 33.57 16.37 -38.16
N GLU A 704 34.83 16.39 -38.56
CA GLU A 704 35.78 17.44 -38.21
C GLU A 704 36.46 17.99 -39.46
N GLN A 705 36.68 19.30 -39.47
CA GLN A 705 37.47 19.99 -40.48
C GLN A 705 38.36 21.04 -39.84
N ASN A 706 39.65 21.02 -40.19
CA ASN A 706 40.66 21.97 -39.76
C ASN A 706 41.22 22.75 -40.97
N THR A 707 41.65 24.00 -40.76
CA THR A 707 42.24 24.83 -41.82
C THR A 707 43.76 24.71 -41.90
N GLU A 708 44.42 24.40 -40.78
CA GLU A 708 45.88 24.25 -40.70
C GLU A 708 46.26 22.77 -40.60
N HIS A 709 47.46 22.41 -41.07
CA HIS A 709 47.93 21.01 -41.08
C HIS A 709 49.26 20.81 -40.36
N ASP A 710 50.16 21.81 -40.41
CA ASP A 710 51.48 21.71 -39.77
C ASP A 710 51.41 22.20 -38.32
N THR A 711 50.72 21.43 -37.48
CA THR A 711 50.47 21.75 -36.06
C THR A 711 51.16 20.77 -35.12
N PRO A 712 51.56 21.19 -33.91
CA PRO A 712 52.25 20.33 -32.94
C PRO A 712 51.31 19.37 -32.17
N TYR A 713 50.10 19.16 -32.67
CA TYR A 713 49.04 18.34 -32.06
C TYR A 713 48.20 17.67 -33.17
N TYR A 714 47.49 16.58 -32.83
CA TYR A 714 46.60 15.91 -33.78
C TYR A 714 45.54 16.85 -34.36
N ASN A 715 45.62 17.08 -35.68
CA ASN A 715 44.81 18.08 -36.37
C ASN A 715 44.49 17.63 -37.81
N PRO A 716 43.63 16.61 -38.00
CA PRO A 716 43.31 16.09 -39.32
C PRO A 716 42.62 17.16 -40.18
N ILE A 717 43.02 17.32 -41.46
CA ILE A 717 42.40 18.31 -42.37
C ILE A 717 40.88 18.11 -42.45
N LYS A 718 40.47 16.85 -42.63
CA LYS A 718 39.08 16.41 -42.55
C LYS A 718 39.04 15.00 -41.99
N MET A 719 38.16 14.77 -41.03
CA MET A 719 37.87 13.46 -40.45
C MET A 719 36.36 13.23 -40.42
N PHE A 720 35.93 12.00 -40.64
CA PHE A 720 34.55 11.59 -40.53
C PHE A 720 34.45 10.21 -39.89
N ASP A 721 33.75 10.13 -38.76
CA ASP A 721 33.57 8.91 -37.99
C ASP A 721 32.10 8.46 -38.03
N ILE A 722 31.90 7.16 -38.19
CA ILE A 722 30.63 6.48 -37.96
C ILE A 722 30.89 5.36 -36.97
N VAL A 723 30.53 5.55 -35.70
CA VAL A 723 30.85 4.60 -34.62
C VAL A 723 29.60 4.27 -33.79
N PRO A 724 28.69 3.44 -34.32
CA PRO A 724 27.56 2.97 -33.54
C PRO A 724 28.03 2.09 -32.38
N ALA A 725 27.28 2.11 -31.28
CA ALA A 725 27.51 1.25 -30.13
C ALA A 725 26.22 0.65 -29.60
N PHE A 726 26.37 -0.40 -28.79
CA PHE A 726 25.34 -0.89 -27.89
C PHE A 726 25.82 -0.69 -26.46
N GLU A 727 24.91 -0.25 -25.59
CA GLU A 727 25.11 -0.18 -24.15
C GLU A 727 24.09 -1.09 -23.46
N ALA A 728 24.57 -1.94 -22.56
CA ALA A 728 23.78 -2.83 -21.73
C ALA A 728 23.95 -2.47 -20.27
N SER A 729 22.89 -1.93 -19.66
CA SER A 729 22.85 -1.52 -18.25
C SER A 729 22.09 -2.57 -17.45
N HIS A 730 22.80 -3.22 -16.51
CA HIS A 730 22.28 -4.30 -15.69
C HIS A 730 22.21 -3.88 -14.22
N LEU A 731 20.99 -3.85 -13.67
CA LEU A 731 20.72 -3.55 -12.28
C LEU A 731 21.08 -4.77 -11.41
N LEU A 732 22.12 -4.62 -10.58
CA LEU A 732 22.60 -5.67 -9.68
C LEU A 732 21.79 -5.71 -8.38
N TRP A 733 21.43 -4.54 -7.87
CA TRP A 733 20.69 -4.40 -6.62
C TRP A 733 19.98 -3.05 -6.55
N ARG A 734 18.77 -3.04 -5.97
CA ARG A 734 18.04 -1.83 -5.63
C ARG A 734 17.28 -2.01 -4.33
N SER A 735 17.17 -0.92 -3.58
CA SER A 735 16.32 -0.79 -2.40
C SER A 735 15.97 0.68 -2.22
N TYR A 736 14.74 1.05 -2.58
CA TYR A 736 14.25 2.42 -2.59
C TYR A 736 15.20 3.37 -3.34
N GLU A 737 15.76 4.37 -2.67
CA GLU A 737 16.63 5.41 -3.25
C GLU A 737 18.08 4.95 -3.48
N ASN A 738 18.38 3.67 -3.23
CA ASN A 738 19.71 3.10 -3.42
C ASN A 738 19.72 2.09 -4.57
N SER A 739 20.69 2.20 -5.47
CA SER A 739 20.88 1.26 -6.57
C SER A 739 22.36 1.02 -6.86
N TRP A 740 22.63 -0.15 -7.44
CA TRP A 740 23.95 -0.52 -7.97
C TRP A 740 23.78 -1.18 -9.33
N GLU A 741 24.45 -0.63 -10.33
CA GLU A 741 24.35 -1.04 -11.72
C GLU A 741 25.74 -1.33 -12.29
N GLN A 742 25.79 -2.24 -13.26
CA GLN A 742 26.96 -2.44 -14.12
C GLN A 742 26.60 -2.13 -15.57
N ILE A 743 27.51 -1.50 -16.28
CA ILE A 743 27.31 -1.00 -17.64
C ILE A 743 28.35 -1.65 -18.54
N PHE A 744 27.90 -2.23 -19.64
CA PHE A 744 28.77 -2.74 -20.71
C PHE A 744 28.49 -1.98 -21.98
N SER A 745 29.52 -1.46 -22.64
CA SER A 745 29.38 -0.82 -23.95
C SER A 745 30.29 -1.46 -24.97
N ALA A 746 29.80 -1.68 -26.19
CA ALA A 746 30.61 -2.18 -27.30
C ALA A 746 30.19 -1.51 -28.61
N GLY A 747 31.16 -1.05 -29.38
CA GLY A 747 30.93 -0.40 -30.66
C GLY A 747 32.00 -0.74 -31.69
N VAL A 748 31.58 -0.84 -32.95
CA VAL A 748 32.46 -1.05 -34.10
C VAL A 748 32.01 -0.12 -35.20
N GLY A 749 32.96 0.62 -35.75
CA GLY A 749 32.70 1.68 -36.72
C GLY A 749 33.83 1.85 -37.71
N ALA A 750 33.78 2.96 -38.42
CA ALA A 750 34.81 3.37 -39.36
C ALA A 750 35.13 4.86 -39.20
N SER A 751 36.39 5.20 -39.39
CA SER A 751 36.88 6.57 -39.44
C SER A 751 37.53 6.79 -40.80
N TRP A 752 37.10 7.82 -41.52
CA TRP A 752 37.74 8.29 -42.73
C TRP A 752 38.52 9.56 -42.44
N GLN A 753 39.79 9.59 -42.83
CA GLN A 753 40.66 10.75 -42.71
C GLN A 753 41.23 11.11 -44.09
N LYS A 754 41.15 12.40 -44.43
CA LYS A 754 41.70 12.90 -45.69
C LYS A 754 43.21 12.66 -45.75
N HIS A 755 43.69 12.13 -46.88
CA HIS A 755 45.07 11.66 -47.13
C HIS A 755 45.47 10.30 -46.53
N TYR A 756 44.67 9.73 -45.61
CA TYR A 756 44.98 8.44 -44.96
C TYR A 756 43.96 7.33 -45.27
N GLY A 757 42.76 7.68 -45.75
CA GLY A 757 41.74 6.71 -46.16
C GLY A 757 40.76 6.36 -45.04
N THR A 758 40.18 5.16 -45.08
CA THR A 758 39.20 4.68 -44.09
C THR A 758 39.76 3.49 -43.32
N ASP A 759 39.65 3.51 -42.00
CA ASP A 759 40.02 2.39 -41.15
C ASP A 759 38.99 2.13 -40.04
N VAL A 760 39.10 0.98 -39.38
CA VAL A 760 38.16 0.47 -38.38
C VAL A 760 38.38 1.13 -37.03
N VAL A 761 37.27 1.55 -36.43
CA VAL A 761 37.19 1.98 -35.02
C VAL A 761 36.56 0.87 -34.20
N THR A 762 37.13 0.57 -33.03
CA THR A 762 36.58 -0.41 -32.09
C THR A 762 36.58 0.19 -30.69
N GLN A 763 35.49 0.05 -29.95
CA GLN A 763 35.38 0.52 -28.58
C GLN A 763 34.71 -0.53 -27.70
N LEU A 764 35.23 -0.71 -26.50
CA LEU A 764 34.71 -1.56 -25.44
C LEU A 764 34.72 -0.78 -24.12
N GLY A 765 33.72 -0.99 -23.28
CA GLY A 765 33.64 -0.36 -21.97
C GLY A 765 32.98 -1.26 -20.95
N TYR A 766 33.47 -1.20 -19.72
CA TYR A 766 32.86 -1.83 -18.55
C TYR A 766 32.92 -0.87 -17.37
N GLY A 767 31.76 -0.57 -16.79
CA GLY A 767 31.67 0.34 -15.66
C GLY A 767 30.66 -0.08 -14.62
N GLN A 768 30.68 0.62 -13.50
CA GLN A 768 29.71 0.49 -12.43
C GLN A 768 29.20 1.86 -12.02
N ARG A 769 27.92 1.94 -11.65
CA ARG A 769 27.28 3.14 -11.10
C ARG A 769 26.55 2.81 -9.81
N ILE A 770 26.69 3.66 -8.81
CA ILE A 770 26.04 3.53 -7.51
C ILE A 770 25.29 4.84 -7.21
N SER A 771 24.03 4.72 -6.86
CA SER A 771 23.24 5.82 -6.30
C SER A 771 22.88 5.48 -4.85
N TRP A 772 23.01 6.44 -3.94
CA TRP A 772 22.84 6.21 -2.50
C TRP A 772 22.14 7.38 -1.80
N ASN A 773 20.99 7.08 -1.18
CA ASN A 773 20.23 7.95 -0.28
C ASN A 773 19.87 9.34 -0.88
N ASP A 774 19.64 9.39 -2.20
CA ASP A 774 19.41 10.58 -3.04
C ASP A 774 20.54 11.62 -3.12
N VAL A 775 21.62 11.42 -2.34
CA VAL A 775 22.67 12.42 -2.15
C VAL A 775 23.97 12.05 -2.83
N ILE A 776 24.23 10.77 -3.08
CA ILE A 776 25.42 10.31 -3.80
C ILE A 776 24.98 9.65 -5.09
N ASP A 777 25.65 10.00 -6.18
CA ASP A 777 25.56 9.32 -7.46
C ASP A 777 26.96 9.28 -8.07
N ALA A 778 27.54 8.09 -8.20
CA ALA A 778 28.95 7.92 -8.58
C ALA A 778 29.13 6.77 -9.56
N GLY A 779 29.99 6.97 -10.56
CA GLY A 779 30.30 6.00 -11.59
C GLY A 779 31.79 5.91 -11.89
N ALA A 780 32.22 4.72 -12.33
CA ALA A 780 33.56 4.53 -12.90
C ALA A 780 33.49 3.50 -14.04
N THR A 781 34.09 3.83 -15.18
CA THR A 781 34.07 3.01 -16.40
C THR A 781 35.47 2.86 -16.97
N LEU A 782 35.92 1.61 -17.10
CA LEU A 782 37.11 1.26 -17.88
C LEU A 782 36.74 1.23 -19.36
N ARG A 783 37.41 2.03 -20.18
CA ARG A 783 37.22 2.09 -21.63
C ARG A 783 38.49 1.64 -22.35
N TRP A 784 38.30 0.82 -23.36
CA TRP A 784 39.31 0.46 -24.33
C TRP A 784 38.82 0.86 -25.71
N GLU A 785 39.58 1.68 -26.42
CA GLU A 785 39.30 2.08 -27.78
C GLU A 785 40.50 1.81 -28.67
N LYS A 786 40.24 1.55 -29.95
CA LYS A 786 41.27 1.42 -30.99
C LYS A 786 40.80 2.09 -32.27
N ARG A 787 41.49 3.15 -32.69
CA ARG A 787 41.10 4.00 -33.82
C ARG A 787 42.32 4.49 -34.61
N PRO A 788 42.16 4.87 -35.89
CA PRO A 788 43.25 5.42 -36.67
C PRO A 788 43.57 6.86 -36.25
N TYR A 789 44.86 7.16 -36.14
CA TYR A 789 45.46 8.49 -36.07
C TYR A 789 46.50 8.56 -37.19
N ASP A 790 46.33 9.48 -38.14
CA ASP A 790 47.25 9.64 -39.27
C ASP A 790 47.57 8.32 -40.00
N GLY A 791 46.54 7.47 -40.15
CA GLY A 791 46.60 6.18 -40.84
C GLY A 791 47.08 4.99 -39.99
N ASP A 792 47.58 5.22 -38.78
CA ASP A 792 48.02 4.15 -37.87
C ASP A 792 46.96 3.88 -36.79
N ARG A 793 46.60 2.61 -36.60
CA ARG A 793 45.61 2.22 -35.58
C ARG A 793 46.25 2.12 -34.20
N GLU A 794 45.98 3.12 -33.39
CA GLU A 794 46.45 3.19 -32.00
C GLU A 794 45.33 2.80 -31.05
N HIS A 795 45.67 2.14 -29.95
CA HIS A 795 44.74 1.88 -28.87
C HIS A 795 44.96 2.80 -27.68
N ASN A 796 43.90 2.99 -26.91
CA ASN A 796 43.88 3.75 -25.68
C ASN A 796 43.02 3.00 -24.64
N LEU A 797 43.58 2.80 -23.44
CA LEU A 797 42.93 2.18 -22.29
C LEU A 797 42.90 3.21 -21.16
N TYR A 798 41.73 3.59 -20.69
CA TYR A 798 41.56 4.62 -19.68
C TYR A 798 40.37 4.33 -18.77
N VAL A 799 40.35 4.95 -17.59
CA VAL A 799 39.21 4.93 -16.67
C VAL A 799 38.61 6.31 -16.64
N GLU A 800 37.31 6.41 -16.89
CA GLU A 800 36.50 7.60 -16.61
C GLU A 800 35.77 7.42 -15.29
N PHE A 801 35.63 8.49 -14.51
CA PHE A 801 34.83 8.48 -13.30
C PHE A 801 34.09 9.80 -13.10
N ASP A 802 32.92 9.71 -12.50
CA ASP A 802 32.08 10.85 -12.13
C ASP A 802 31.46 10.62 -10.76
N MET A 803 31.24 11.70 -10.01
CA MET A 803 30.55 11.67 -8.74
C MET A 803 29.83 13.00 -8.50
N THR A 804 28.57 12.92 -8.12
CA THR A 804 27.81 14.01 -7.53
C THR A 804 27.50 13.66 -6.07
N PHE A 805 27.84 14.57 -5.16
CA PHE A 805 27.56 14.45 -3.74
C PHE A 805 26.85 15.70 -3.20
N ARG A 806 25.67 15.53 -2.60
CA ARG A 806 24.87 16.62 -2.01
C ARG A 806 24.96 16.58 -0.49
N PHE A 807 25.26 17.71 0.16
CA PHE A 807 25.57 17.76 1.60
C PHE A 807 25.07 19.02 2.33
#